data_AF-A0A2W4LF11-F1
#
_entry.id   AF-A0A2W4LF11-F1
#
_cell.length_a   1.000
_cell.length_b   1.000
_cell.length_c   1.000
_cell.angle_alpha   90.00
_cell.angle_beta   90.00
_cell.angle_gamma   90.00
#
_symmetry.space_group_name_H-M   'P 1'
#
loop_
_entity.id
_entity.type
_entity.pdbx_description
1 polymer ?
#
loop_
_entity_poly.entity_id
_entity_poly.type
_entity_poly.pdbx_seq_one_letter_code
_entity_poly.pdbx_strand_id
1 'polypeptide(L)'
;MTVLGRPVVLERRLGRGATAEAWLARAREGAELVLKIARDRGSFARLIDEGERLLGVDSGFCVRLLGVGRLPATGAPPGLPAEAPYLVFEHHGGEAADAAAALAPAERRRRVLVVARDLGRALSDLHASGVAHGDVKPENVLFEGSEAQLRARLLDFGLASAASQVEATGGTRRYLAPEAIEAPATGDARLRDLYALGATLAVLASGEAARAGRPELALTAADVDADLVALIRPLLSRAPSLRPGADWVVRRALQLLGQVESAEEARERRMGAIRRAYLAVRRRELLRAATSPASRVTVGGAPGAWLRAWLELARAIEELRGASVSGPASVLADLDAIGRARWLVEIVGPAAAAWPEIAVGSDGELAERLIAAATALEPRRFTLADLGEGASAAPPPAEGTDPVALALALGAGAPRPAVLDAAETLVHAGSAPPALALALGRALRLRGELGRALAVFERVAGPEARAEAAEVQRRAGDRAAALAALDGLGGAAAEAPRARAVRARTVLDTGDPQAALALVASATDTSGLEVRALAEIQLGRRRDARITIERARLVARDPEERARIESLAGNLAHFDGDFERALDAFRRAAEHAAEAGAVLEEATYLTGVAAASANVGELELAFEASRRAVLLFDGLGRAREAARALLSWASAHAVLGAFVEARELAAMAIERARAAGDARCRAYAHLLLADAAPPNDREGLEHARRAAALVGDDADDRLRVHARLHERGEATPVDTLDVEAASEERALDARFEWWTARARALVLGPALESPRRVLEALLALVPRRAPVGLRGPAFFAGAELAARIGDGEAARRLALAAAEAARELAARAGPRVAAEVRLLPWVRLGESSPTTGFSAEQLADVDRLVRALGRRDRLKPLLEQVVDALVLWTGVERGLLLLRAPGDKLRPRAARNLLRADLTGPQLELSQSLARRALAQGEPVVAVDASGDLPEVHESVHALKLRSVLAVPLVARGEALGVVYLDDRVRRGAFGARELAWVRLVATLAAVAIADARDQILLRRAVRRARRAEARLATLLARREAELDVAERELARTREGRDTRHRYAGNVGKGEPIRARPNSWTRPPARAAPGQTPGETG
;
A
#
# COMPACT_ATOMS: atom_id res chain seq x y z
N MET A 1 31.22 36.10 -38.30
CA MET A 1 31.16 35.76 -36.86
C MET A 1 31.49 34.29 -36.66
N THR A 2 31.74 33.81 -35.44
CA THR A 2 32.00 32.39 -35.17
C THR A 2 30.76 31.74 -34.55
N VAL A 3 30.28 30.64 -35.12
CA VAL A 3 29.15 29.85 -34.62
C VAL A 3 29.59 28.39 -34.55
N LEU A 4 29.42 27.75 -33.39
CA LEU A 4 29.86 26.36 -33.15
C LEU A 4 31.34 26.15 -33.50
N GLY A 5 32.20 27.12 -33.17
CA GLY A 5 33.62 27.09 -33.48
C GLY A 5 33.98 27.35 -34.95
N ARG A 6 33.01 27.64 -35.84
CA ARG A 6 33.23 27.83 -37.28
C ARG A 6 32.91 29.26 -37.74
N PRO A 7 33.68 29.84 -38.68
CA PRO A 7 33.35 31.13 -39.27
C PRO A 7 32.12 31.03 -40.17
N VAL A 8 31.12 31.86 -39.89
CA VAL A 8 29.86 31.97 -40.64
C VAL A 8 29.56 33.42 -41.04
N VAL A 9 28.87 33.56 -42.17
CA VAL A 9 28.36 34.82 -42.72
C VAL A 9 26.82 34.79 -42.73
N LEU A 10 26.18 35.83 -42.22
CA LEU A 10 24.72 36.02 -42.32
C LEU A 10 24.40 36.51 -43.74
N GLU A 11 23.59 35.77 -44.49
CA GLU A 11 23.32 36.07 -45.90
C GLU A 11 22.03 36.87 -46.08
N ARG A 12 20.91 36.35 -45.58
CA ARG A 12 19.60 37.02 -45.71
C ARG A 12 18.70 36.72 -44.52
N ARG A 13 17.76 37.64 -44.26
CA ARG A 13 16.68 37.42 -43.31
C ARG A 13 15.61 36.53 -43.94
N LEU A 14 15.23 35.47 -43.23
CA LEU A 14 14.18 34.53 -43.62
C LEU A 14 12.80 34.97 -43.10
N GLY A 15 12.76 35.54 -41.89
CA GLY A 15 11.51 35.99 -41.27
C GLY A 15 11.74 36.80 -40.01
N ARG A 16 10.69 37.49 -39.56
CA ARG A 16 10.68 38.29 -38.33
C ARG A 16 9.51 37.86 -37.46
N GLY A 17 9.80 37.32 -36.29
CA GLY A 17 8.81 36.89 -35.30
C GLY A 17 8.62 37.88 -34.15
N ALA A 18 7.85 37.45 -33.15
CA ALA A 18 7.57 38.25 -31.95
C ALA A 18 8.79 38.41 -31.03
N THR A 19 9.65 37.39 -30.93
CA THR A 19 10.81 37.34 -30.03
C THR A 19 12.16 37.47 -30.74
N ALA A 20 12.23 37.08 -32.01
CA ALA A 20 13.48 36.96 -32.74
C ALA A 20 13.34 37.18 -34.25
N GLU A 21 14.47 37.42 -34.91
CA GLU A 21 14.61 37.40 -36.37
C GLU A 21 15.35 36.14 -36.81
N ALA A 22 14.83 35.43 -37.80
CA ALA A 22 15.45 34.24 -38.37
C ALA A 22 16.30 34.63 -39.59
N TRP A 23 17.57 34.21 -39.59
CA TRP A 23 18.54 34.52 -40.63
C TRP A 23 19.16 33.26 -41.21
N LEU A 24 19.29 33.21 -42.53
CA LEU A 24 20.13 32.22 -43.19
C LEU A 24 21.60 32.61 -43.00
N ALA A 25 22.39 31.69 -42.47
CA ALA A 25 23.82 31.82 -42.31
C ALA A 25 24.53 30.73 -43.12
N ARG A 26 25.63 31.07 -43.77
CA ARG A 26 26.46 30.12 -44.50
C ARG A 26 27.84 30.02 -43.84
N ALA A 27 28.20 28.79 -43.47
CA ALA A 27 29.56 28.47 -43.03
C ALA A 27 30.51 28.51 -44.23
N ARG A 28 31.79 28.79 -43.97
CA ARG A 28 32.82 28.83 -45.03
C ARG A 28 32.96 27.50 -45.79
N GLU A 29 32.58 26.40 -45.17
CA GLU A 29 32.55 25.03 -45.72
C GLU A 29 31.30 24.76 -46.58
N GLY A 30 30.43 25.74 -46.77
CA GLY A 30 29.21 25.63 -47.58
C GLY A 30 27.96 25.17 -46.80
N ALA A 31 28.10 24.76 -45.53
CA ALA A 31 26.97 24.36 -44.70
C ALA A 31 26.03 25.55 -44.42
N GLU A 32 24.74 25.35 -44.63
CA GLU A 32 23.70 26.34 -44.36
C GLU A 32 23.08 26.11 -42.99
N LEU A 33 22.88 27.20 -42.24
CA LEU A 33 22.36 27.22 -40.89
C LEU A 33 21.29 28.29 -40.77
N VAL A 34 20.36 28.11 -39.83
CA VAL A 34 19.40 29.16 -39.46
C VAL A 34 19.77 29.71 -38.09
N LEU A 35 20.04 31.01 -38.03
CA LEU A 35 20.27 31.73 -36.78
C LEU A 35 18.98 32.47 -36.39
N LYS A 36 18.37 32.06 -35.27
CA LYS A 36 17.27 32.79 -34.65
C LYS A 36 17.87 33.74 -33.62
N ILE A 37 17.87 35.05 -33.92
CA ILE A 37 18.57 36.08 -33.14
C ILE A 37 17.54 36.94 -32.39
N ALA A 38 17.74 37.17 -31.08
CA ALA A 38 16.81 37.97 -30.29
C ALA A 38 16.69 39.40 -30.84
N ARG A 39 15.45 39.88 -30.96
CA ARG A 39 15.15 41.15 -31.61
C ARG A 39 15.52 42.37 -30.75
N ASP A 40 15.30 42.26 -29.44
CA ASP A 40 15.46 43.34 -28.47
C ASP A 40 15.84 42.77 -27.10
N ARG A 41 16.36 43.60 -26.19
CA ARG A 41 16.80 43.17 -24.85
C ARG A 41 15.67 42.51 -24.04
N GLY A 42 14.42 42.95 -24.23
CA GLY A 42 13.25 42.35 -23.56
C GLY A 42 12.93 40.94 -24.06
N SER A 43 13.47 40.53 -25.20
CA SER A 43 13.25 39.21 -25.80
C SER A 43 14.38 38.22 -25.52
N PHE A 44 15.45 38.63 -24.84
CA PHE A 44 16.61 37.78 -24.55
C PHE A 44 16.22 36.56 -23.72
N ALA A 45 15.57 36.78 -22.57
CA ALA A 45 15.16 35.69 -21.68
C ALA A 45 14.24 34.70 -22.40
N ARG A 46 13.24 35.20 -23.15
CA ARG A 46 12.29 34.36 -23.90
C ARG A 46 12.97 33.47 -24.94
N LEU A 47 13.96 33.99 -25.67
CA LEU A 47 14.69 33.18 -26.66
C LEU A 47 15.60 32.15 -25.98
N ILE A 48 16.20 32.47 -24.85
CA ILE A 48 17.01 31.52 -24.08
C ILE A 48 16.12 30.40 -23.51
N ASP A 49 14.94 30.75 -22.99
CA ASP A 49 13.93 29.79 -22.52
C ASP A 49 13.47 28.86 -23.66
N GLU A 50 13.30 29.39 -24.88
CA GLU A 50 13.02 28.58 -26.08
C GLU A 50 14.14 27.56 -26.34
N GLY A 51 15.40 27.99 -26.25
CA GLY A 51 16.55 27.08 -26.39
C GLY A 51 16.56 25.97 -25.34
N GLU A 52 16.28 26.30 -24.07
CA GLU A 52 16.24 25.33 -22.98
C GLU A 52 15.15 24.27 -23.18
N ARG A 53 13.98 24.69 -23.69
CA ARG A 53 12.87 23.77 -23.98
C ARG A 53 13.20 22.76 -25.07
N LEU A 54 14.13 23.08 -25.96
CA LEU A 54 14.58 22.19 -27.03
C LEU A 54 15.71 21.24 -26.60
N LEU A 55 16.24 21.35 -25.38
CA LEU A 55 17.26 20.45 -24.87
C LEU A 55 16.76 19.00 -24.83
N GLY A 56 17.44 18.11 -25.55
CA GLY A 56 17.06 16.69 -25.62
C GLY A 56 15.84 16.40 -26.48
N VAL A 57 15.34 17.39 -27.24
CA VAL A 57 14.43 17.15 -28.35
C VAL A 57 15.23 16.58 -29.51
N ASP A 58 14.93 15.34 -29.84
CA ASP A 58 15.64 14.57 -30.85
C ASP A 58 14.62 13.96 -31.80
N SER A 59 14.27 14.75 -32.82
CA SER A 59 13.27 14.42 -33.83
C SER A 59 13.72 14.89 -35.20
N GLY A 60 13.64 14.00 -36.20
CA GLY A 60 13.85 14.33 -37.60
C GLY A 60 12.74 15.18 -38.22
N PHE A 61 11.65 15.44 -37.49
CA PHE A 61 10.46 16.19 -37.94
C PHE A 61 10.30 17.56 -37.26
N CYS A 62 11.23 17.91 -36.37
CA CYS A 62 11.35 19.24 -35.77
C CYS A 62 12.61 19.93 -36.32
N VAL A 63 12.71 21.26 -36.14
CA VAL A 63 14.02 21.92 -36.29
C VAL A 63 14.95 21.52 -35.16
N ARG A 64 16.18 21.11 -35.49
CA ARG A 64 17.18 20.65 -34.52
C ARG A 64 18.00 21.82 -34.00
N LEU A 65 18.01 22.01 -32.68
CA LEU A 65 18.90 22.96 -32.02
C LEU A 65 20.34 22.40 -32.04
N LEU A 66 21.23 23.06 -32.77
CA LEU A 66 22.63 22.67 -32.93
C LEU A 66 23.55 23.35 -31.92
N GLY A 67 23.16 24.53 -31.44
CA GLY A 67 23.97 25.34 -30.55
C GLY A 67 23.31 26.66 -30.19
N VAL A 68 23.96 27.39 -29.30
CA VAL A 68 23.54 28.72 -28.87
C VAL A 68 24.76 29.63 -28.77
N GLY A 69 24.56 30.94 -28.77
CA GLY A 69 25.67 31.90 -28.59
C GLY A 69 25.21 33.35 -28.54
N ARG A 70 26.17 34.28 -28.55
CA ARG A 70 25.92 35.73 -28.59
C ARG A 70 26.53 36.34 -29.83
N LEU A 71 25.83 37.32 -30.42
CA LEU A 71 26.44 38.16 -31.44
C LEU A 71 27.70 38.86 -30.89
N PRO A 72 28.70 39.14 -31.73
CA PRO A 72 29.86 39.91 -31.31
C PRO A 72 29.46 41.32 -30.83
N ALA A 73 30.27 41.91 -29.94
CA ALA A 73 30.05 43.26 -29.42
C ALA A 73 30.06 44.34 -30.54
N THR A 74 30.74 44.08 -31.65
CA THR A 74 30.81 44.94 -32.84
C THR A 74 30.40 44.18 -34.09
N GLY A 75 29.68 44.83 -35.00
CA GLY A 75 29.27 44.22 -36.27
C GLY A 75 27.99 43.39 -36.21
N ALA A 76 27.09 43.69 -35.26
CA ALA A 76 25.73 43.15 -35.26
C ALA A 76 24.95 43.65 -36.51
N PRO A 77 24.04 42.83 -37.07
CA PRO A 77 23.19 43.28 -38.18
C PRO A 77 22.39 44.54 -37.82
N PRO A 78 22.15 45.45 -38.79
CA PRO A 78 21.39 46.67 -38.54
C PRO A 78 20.02 46.37 -37.91
N GLY A 79 19.71 47.04 -36.79
CA GLY A 79 18.44 46.88 -36.07
C GLY A 79 18.42 45.78 -35.00
N LEU A 80 19.50 45.01 -34.83
CA LEU A 80 19.65 44.03 -33.74
C LEU A 80 20.63 44.55 -32.68
N PRO A 81 20.39 44.25 -31.38
CA PRO A 81 21.29 44.69 -30.32
C PRO A 81 22.64 43.96 -30.39
N ALA A 82 23.72 44.65 -30.00
CA ALA A 82 25.00 44.01 -29.75
C ALA A 82 24.84 42.95 -28.64
N GLU A 83 25.61 41.86 -28.74
CA GLU A 83 25.56 40.71 -27.80
C GLU A 83 24.20 40.02 -27.68
N ALA A 84 23.32 40.21 -28.68
CA ALA A 84 22.04 39.50 -28.74
C ALA A 84 22.28 37.97 -28.69
N PRO A 85 21.56 37.24 -27.81
CA PRO A 85 21.59 35.79 -27.85
C PRO A 85 20.99 35.29 -29.17
N TYR A 86 21.53 34.20 -29.66
CA TYR A 86 21.00 33.49 -30.81
C TYR A 86 20.94 31.98 -30.56
N LEU A 87 19.99 31.34 -31.21
CA LEU A 87 19.88 29.88 -31.34
C LEU A 87 20.29 29.48 -32.76
N VAL A 88 20.99 28.37 -32.88
CA VAL A 88 21.50 27.83 -34.15
C VAL A 88 20.70 26.59 -34.50
N PHE A 89 20.08 26.60 -35.67
CA PHE A 89 19.29 25.49 -36.21
C PHE A 89 19.85 25.00 -37.53
N GLU A 90 19.55 23.75 -37.85
CA GLU A 90 19.73 23.21 -39.19
C GLU A 90 18.87 23.98 -40.21
N HIS A 91 19.43 24.28 -41.38
CA HIS A 91 18.65 24.88 -42.47
C HIS A 91 17.94 23.80 -43.27
N HIS A 92 16.65 24.02 -43.52
CA HIS A 92 15.86 23.20 -44.42
C HIS A 92 15.23 24.07 -45.49
N GLY A 93 15.39 23.68 -46.76
CA GLY A 93 14.77 24.38 -47.89
C GLY A 93 13.33 23.90 -48.10
N GLY A 94 12.39 24.81 -48.35
CA GLY A 94 10.98 24.44 -48.50
C GLY A 94 10.03 25.63 -48.51
N GLU A 95 8.74 25.35 -48.63
CA GLU A 95 7.67 26.35 -48.59
C GLU A 95 6.80 26.17 -47.35
N ALA A 96 6.43 27.27 -46.70
CA ALA A 96 5.51 27.22 -45.56
C ALA A 96 4.11 26.76 -46.01
N ALA A 97 3.38 26.06 -45.15
CA ALA A 97 2.04 25.58 -45.50
C ALA A 97 1.06 26.76 -45.64
N ASP A 98 0.55 26.96 -46.85
CA ASP A 98 -0.49 27.93 -47.14
C ASP A 98 -1.88 27.26 -47.17
N ALA A 99 -2.68 27.53 -46.15
CA ALA A 99 -4.05 27.02 -46.05
C ALA A 99 -5.03 27.66 -47.04
N ALA A 100 -4.73 28.84 -47.56
CA ALA A 100 -5.57 29.55 -48.53
C ALA A 100 -5.30 29.10 -49.98
N ALA A 101 -4.29 28.26 -50.20
CA ALA A 101 -3.92 27.78 -51.53
C ALA A 101 -5.07 27.00 -52.21
N ALA A 102 -5.34 27.35 -53.46
CA ALA A 102 -6.31 26.68 -54.31
C ALA A 102 -5.69 25.39 -54.90
N LEU A 103 -5.68 24.31 -54.10
CA LEU A 103 -5.17 23.00 -54.49
C LEU A 103 -6.26 22.06 -55.00
N ALA A 104 -5.90 21.17 -55.92
CA ALA A 104 -6.77 20.07 -56.35
C ALA A 104 -7.12 19.14 -55.18
N PRO A 105 -8.31 18.50 -55.15
CA PRO A 105 -8.75 17.69 -54.01
C PRO A 105 -7.77 16.56 -53.62
N ALA A 106 -7.19 15.87 -54.60
CA ALA A 106 -6.23 14.79 -54.36
C ALA A 106 -4.91 15.29 -53.75
N GLU A 107 -4.39 16.42 -54.24
CA GLU A 107 -3.19 17.06 -53.71
C GLU A 107 -3.42 17.57 -52.29
N ARG A 108 -4.56 18.24 -52.06
CA ARG A 108 -4.98 18.68 -50.72
C ARG A 108 -5.05 17.51 -49.74
N ARG A 109 -5.75 16.43 -50.11
CA ARG A 109 -5.84 15.20 -49.29
C ARG A 109 -4.45 14.68 -48.94
N ARG A 110 -3.56 14.60 -49.93
CA ARG A 110 -2.19 14.12 -49.73
C ARG A 110 -1.39 15.00 -48.78
N ARG A 111 -1.43 16.33 -48.94
CA ARG A 111 -0.75 17.28 -48.04
C ARG A 111 -1.27 17.18 -46.60
N VAL A 112 -2.58 17.08 -46.41
CA VAL A 112 -3.19 16.88 -45.07
C VAL A 112 -2.66 15.61 -44.42
N LEU A 113 -2.59 14.49 -45.16
CA LEU A 113 -2.07 13.24 -44.63
C LEU A 113 -0.56 13.27 -44.35
N VAL A 114 0.24 13.95 -45.19
CA VAL A 114 1.67 14.16 -44.95
C VAL A 114 1.89 14.97 -43.67
N VAL A 115 1.11 16.05 -43.47
CA VAL A 115 1.14 16.84 -42.24
C VAL A 115 0.74 15.97 -41.04
N ALA A 116 -0.34 15.21 -41.13
CA ALA A 116 -0.78 14.32 -40.06
C ALA A 116 0.31 13.28 -39.68
N ARG A 117 0.97 12.68 -40.68
CA ARG A 117 2.07 11.72 -40.50
C ARG A 117 3.28 12.38 -39.82
N ASP A 118 3.77 13.48 -40.37
CA ASP A 118 5.06 14.04 -39.96
C ASP A 118 4.97 14.91 -38.71
N LEU A 119 3.93 15.76 -38.59
CA LEU A 119 3.70 16.48 -37.33
C LEU A 119 3.24 15.53 -36.22
N GLY A 120 2.53 14.45 -36.55
CA GLY A 120 2.25 13.39 -35.59
C GLY A 120 3.55 12.80 -35.02
N ARG A 121 4.56 12.54 -35.86
CA ARG A 121 5.88 12.10 -35.40
C ARG A 121 6.60 13.18 -34.59
N ALA A 122 6.59 14.43 -35.07
CA ALA A 122 7.20 15.56 -34.37
C ALA A 122 6.61 15.73 -32.95
N LEU A 123 5.29 15.73 -32.82
CA LEU A 123 4.61 15.85 -31.53
C LEU A 123 4.85 14.63 -30.65
N SER A 124 4.84 13.40 -31.20
CA SER A 124 5.17 12.20 -30.43
C SER A 124 6.57 12.30 -29.80
N ASP A 125 7.57 12.70 -30.60
CA ASP A 125 8.94 12.86 -30.13
C ASP A 125 9.08 13.99 -29.11
N LEU A 126 8.44 15.15 -29.35
CA LEU A 126 8.44 16.28 -28.41
C LEU A 126 7.81 15.89 -27.06
N HIS A 127 6.63 15.27 -27.11
CA HIS A 127 5.88 14.86 -25.92
C HIS A 127 6.66 13.83 -25.11
N ALA A 128 7.34 12.89 -25.78
CA ALA A 128 8.23 11.91 -25.14
C ALA A 128 9.49 12.55 -24.52
N SER A 129 10.00 13.66 -25.06
CA SER A 129 11.04 14.48 -24.43
C SER A 129 10.51 15.39 -23.29
N GLY A 130 9.20 15.30 -22.97
CA GLY A 130 8.56 16.10 -21.93
C GLY A 130 8.34 17.56 -22.32
N VAL A 131 8.20 17.84 -23.62
CA VAL A 131 8.02 19.19 -24.18
C VAL A 131 6.72 19.22 -24.99
N ALA A 132 5.96 20.31 -24.87
CA ALA A 132 4.83 20.61 -25.75
C ALA A 132 5.15 21.85 -26.60
N HIS A 133 4.61 21.93 -27.81
CA HIS A 133 4.90 22.99 -28.76
C HIS A 133 4.14 24.29 -28.46
N GLY A 134 2.84 24.19 -28.17
CA GLY A 134 2.00 25.32 -27.77
C GLY A 134 1.49 26.25 -28.88
N ASP A 135 1.85 26.04 -30.15
CA ASP A 135 1.41 26.89 -31.28
C ASP A 135 1.47 26.13 -32.62
N VAL A 136 0.91 24.92 -32.64
CA VAL A 136 0.78 24.13 -33.87
C VAL A 136 -0.23 24.79 -34.80
N LYS A 137 0.22 25.22 -35.98
CA LYS A 137 -0.59 25.91 -37.00
C LYS A 137 0.08 25.84 -38.38
N PRO A 138 -0.65 26.08 -39.49
CA PRO A 138 -0.08 25.99 -40.85
C PRO A 138 1.18 26.84 -41.06
N GLU A 139 1.25 28.05 -40.49
CA GLU A 139 2.39 28.96 -40.65
C GLU A 139 3.69 28.41 -40.04
N ASN A 140 3.57 27.46 -39.11
CA ASN A 140 4.68 26.77 -38.46
C ASN A 140 4.98 25.40 -39.11
N VAL A 141 4.42 25.11 -40.28
CA VAL A 141 4.68 23.88 -41.04
C VAL A 141 5.47 24.21 -42.31
N LEU A 142 6.62 23.57 -42.48
CA LEU A 142 7.43 23.67 -43.69
C LEU A 142 7.30 22.40 -44.53
N PHE A 143 6.97 22.55 -45.80
CA PHE A 143 6.98 21.46 -46.78
C PHE A 143 8.32 21.38 -47.49
N GLU A 144 8.91 20.18 -47.47
CA GLU A 144 10.22 19.85 -48.02
C GLU A 144 10.10 18.74 -49.07
N GLY A 145 10.96 18.78 -50.08
CA GLY A 145 11.08 17.74 -51.10
C GLY A 145 10.13 17.90 -52.30
N SER A 146 10.22 16.96 -53.24
CA SER A 146 9.31 16.90 -54.39
C SER A 146 7.92 16.43 -53.96
N GLU A 147 6.89 16.68 -54.78
CA GLU A 147 5.55 16.16 -54.49
C GLU A 147 5.58 14.66 -54.21
N ALA A 148 6.30 13.82 -54.98
CA ALA A 148 6.38 12.38 -54.73
C ALA A 148 7.00 12.01 -53.36
N GLN A 149 7.92 12.82 -52.84
CA GLN A 149 8.65 12.58 -51.58
C GLN A 149 8.37 13.62 -50.49
N LEU A 150 7.22 14.30 -50.58
CA LEU A 150 6.85 15.41 -49.71
C LEU A 150 6.94 15.04 -48.22
N ARG A 151 7.65 15.88 -47.47
CA ARG A 151 7.76 15.83 -46.00
C ARG A 151 7.30 17.14 -45.40
N ALA A 152 6.78 17.09 -44.18
CA ALA A 152 6.46 18.26 -43.39
C ALA A 152 7.36 18.34 -42.14
N ARG A 153 7.77 19.55 -41.78
CA ARG A 153 8.58 19.82 -40.58
C ARG A 153 7.91 20.88 -39.72
N LEU A 154 7.96 20.70 -38.41
CA LEU A 154 7.42 21.63 -37.43
C LEU A 154 8.48 22.69 -37.05
N LEU A 155 8.09 23.96 -37.11
CA LEU A 155 8.90 25.14 -36.86
C LEU A 155 8.41 25.94 -35.64
N ASP A 156 9.27 26.83 -35.14
CA ASP A 156 9.00 27.88 -34.14
C ASP A 156 8.52 27.42 -32.75
N PHE A 157 9.47 27.29 -31.82
CA PHE A 157 9.25 26.82 -30.45
C PHE A 157 9.13 27.96 -29.43
N GLY A 158 8.86 29.19 -29.88
CA GLY A 158 8.79 30.36 -29.00
C GLY A 158 7.73 30.28 -27.89
N LEU A 159 6.69 29.46 -28.10
CA LEU A 159 5.63 29.19 -27.13
C LEU A 159 5.69 27.79 -26.51
N ALA A 160 6.76 27.04 -26.78
CA ALA A 160 6.95 25.70 -26.23
C ALA A 160 6.89 25.72 -24.72
N SER A 161 6.55 24.60 -24.10
CA SER A 161 6.39 24.50 -22.65
C SER A 161 6.77 23.10 -22.17
N ALA A 162 6.89 22.93 -20.86
CA ALA A 162 6.95 21.57 -20.31
C ALA A 162 5.63 20.85 -20.65
N ALA A 163 5.69 19.57 -21.00
CA ALA A 163 4.50 18.77 -21.27
C ALA A 163 3.53 18.74 -20.07
N SER A 164 4.07 18.76 -18.85
CA SER A 164 3.32 18.81 -17.60
C SER A 164 2.77 20.21 -17.26
N GLN A 165 3.01 21.22 -18.10
CA GLN A 165 2.56 22.57 -17.83
C GLN A 165 1.04 22.66 -17.95
N VAL A 166 0.43 23.04 -16.84
CA VAL A 166 -1.02 23.15 -16.72
C VAL A 166 -1.52 24.45 -17.37
N GLU A 167 -0.81 25.56 -17.15
CA GLU A 167 -1.20 26.87 -17.67
C GLU A 167 -0.93 27.03 -19.17
N ALA A 168 -1.80 27.76 -19.88
CA ALA A 168 -1.55 28.12 -21.28
C ALA A 168 -0.55 29.27 -21.36
N THR A 169 0.55 29.08 -22.11
CA THR A 169 1.59 30.09 -22.34
C THR A 169 1.21 31.14 -23.39
N GLY A 170 0.03 31.01 -24.01
CA GLY A 170 -0.42 31.79 -25.15
C GLY A 170 -0.85 30.88 -26.30
N GLY A 171 -0.83 31.41 -27.52
CA GLY A 171 -1.13 30.68 -28.76
C GLY A 171 -2.06 31.47 -29.67
N THR A 172 -2.10 31.08 -30.94
CA THR A 172 -2.97 31.72 -31.93
C THR A 172 -4.44 31.34 -31.64
N ARG A 173 -5.28 32.32 -31.25
CA ARG A 173 -6.65 32.12 -30.69
C ARG A 173 -7.52 31.11 -31.45
N ARG A 174 -7.38 31.05 -32.77
CA ARG A 174 -8.12 30.16 -33.67
C ARG A 174 -7.80 28.66 -33.50
N TYR A 175 -6.61 28.34 -33.03
CA TYR A 175 -6.11 26.97 -32.86
C TYR A 175 -6.03 26.55 -31.38
N LEU A 176 -6.38 27.45 -30.46
CA LEU A 176 -6.37 27.17 -29.03
C LEU A 176 -7.45 26.16 -28.68
N ALA A 177 -7.06 25.17 -27.87
CA ALA A 177 -7.99 24.19 -27.33
C ALA A 177 -9.02 24.85 -26.40
N PRO A 178 -10.27 24.35 -26.31
CA PRO A 178 -11.32 24.95 -25.50
C PRO A 178 -10.92 25.13 -24.04
N GLU A 179 -10.26 24.15 -23.44
CA GLU A 179 -9.79 24.22 -22.06
C GLU A 179 -8.73 25.30 -21.84
N ALA A 180 -7.94 25.67 -22.87
CA ALA A 180 -6.99 26.76 -22.78
C ALA A 180 -7.68 28.14 -22.75
N ILE A 181 -8.94 28.23 -23.20
CA ILE A 181 -9.74 29.45 -23.23
C ILE A 181 -10.65 29.52 -21.98
N GLU A 182 -11.31 28.40 -21.66
CA GLU A 182 -12.36 28.33 -20.62
C GLU A 182 -11.79 28.12 -19.22
N ALA A 183 -10.70 27.37 -19.08
CA ALA A 183 -10.07 27.04 -17.80
C ALA A 183 -8.53 26.99 -17.94
N PRO A 184 -7.87 28.13 -18.24
CA PRO A 184 -6.47 28.19 -18.63
C PRO A 184 -5.50 27.65 -17.58
N ALA A 185 -5.92 27.46 -16.33
CA ALA A 185 -5.16 26.87 -15.23
C ALA A 185 -5.38 25.36 -15.03
N THR A 186 -5.92 24.65 -16.04
CA THR A 186 -6.14 23.20 -16.01
C THR A 186 -5.81 22.57 -17.37
N GLY A 187 -5.18 21.39 -17.38
CA GLY A 187 -4.95 20.62 -18.61
C GLY A 187 -3.54 20.05 -18.77
N ASP A 188 -3.34 19.28 -19.84
CA ASP A 188 -2.07 18.71 -20.26
C ASP A 188 -1.65 19.39 -21.57
N ALA A 189 -0.43 19.95 -21.61
CA ALA A 189 0.04 20.69 -22.77
C ALA A 189 0.11 19.84 -24.05
N ARG A 190 0.34 18.52 -23.90
CA ARG A 190 0.35 17.56 -25.00
C ARG A 190 -1.01 17.43 -25.67
N LEU A 191 -2.07 17.39 -24.86
CA LEU A 191 -3.45 17.27 -25.37
C LEU A 191 -3.89 18.55 -26.10
N ARG A 192 -3.37 19.72 -25.68
CA ARG A 192 -3.59 20.99 -26.38
C ARG A 192 -2.91 21.01 -27.76
N ASP A 193 -1.68 20.50 -27.87
CA ASP A 193 -1.01 20.35 -29.15
C ASP A 193 -1.77 19.44 -30.11
N LEU A 194 -2.36 18.35 -29.60
CA LEU A 194 -3.17 17.43 -30.41
C LEU A 194 -4.43 18.10 -30.94
N TYR A 195 -5.08 18.96 -30.14
CA TYR A 195 -6.19 19.78 -30.62
C TYR A 195 -5.74 20.76 -31.70
N ALA A 196 -4.63 21.46 -31.47
CA ALA A 196 -4.07 22.42 -32.43
C ALA A 196 -3.66 21.74 -33.75
N LEU A 197 -3.15 20.49 -33.69
CA LEU A 197 -2.95 19.64 -34.86
C LEU A 197 -4.28 19.34 -35.56
N GLY A 198 -5.33 18.94 -34.83
CA GLY A 198 -6.66 18.72 -35.40
C GLY A 198 -7.21 19.96 -36.12
N ALA A 199 -7.08 21.15 -35.50
CA ALA A 199 -7.52 22.40 -36.10
C ALA A 199 -6.66 22.78 -37.34
N THR A 200 -5.36 22.52 -37.29
CA THR A 200 -4.44 22.69 -38.43
C THR A 200 -4.84 21.79 -39.61
N LEU A 201 -5.10 20.51 -39.35
CA LEU A 201 -5.54 19.56 -40.36
C LEU A 201 -6.91 19.95 -40.93
N ALA A 202 -7.85 20.41 -40.10
CA ALA A 202 -9.15 20.90 -40.56
C ALA A 202 -9.03 22.08 -41.52
N VAL A 203 -8.20 23.07 -41.16
CA VAL A 203 -7.91 24.25 -41.98
C VAL A 203 -7.26 23.86 -43.32
N LEU A 204 -6.34 22.90 -43.33
CA LEU A 204 -5.72 22.44 -44.58
C LEU A 204 -6.70 21.61 -45.44
N ALA A 205 -7.61 20.87 -44.80
CA ALA A 205 -8.57 19.99 -45.46
C ALA A 205 -9.76 20.73 -46.09
N SER A 206 -10.22 21.85 -45.51
CA SER A 206 -11.41 22.59 -45.98
C SER A 206 -11.14 24.08 -46.17
N GLY A 207 -11.51 24.60 -47.34
CA GLY A 207 -11.46 26.03 -47.62
C GLY A 207 -12.45 26.85 -46.77
N GLU A 208 -13.56 26.26 -46.33
CA GLU A 208 -14.48 26.89 -45.38
C GLU A 208 -13.84 26.97 -43.99
N ALA A 209 -13.27 25.85 -43.51
CA ALA A 209 -12.54 25.82 -42.25
C ALA A 209 -11.37 26.81 -42.25
N ALA A 210 -10.68 27.00 -43.40
CA ALA A 210 -9.61 27.97 -43.61
C ALA A 210 -10.06 29.44 -43.53
N ARG A 211 -11.35 29.75 -43.69
CA ARG A 211 -11.91 31.10 -43.50
C ARG A 211 -12.63 31.28 -42.15
N ALA A 212 -13.05 30.20 -41.51
CA ALA A 212 -13.81 30.23 -40.26
C ALA A 212 -12.95 30.61 -39.04
N GLY A 213 -13.45 31.49 -38.17
CA GLY A 213 -12.80 31.82 -36.89
C GLY A 213 -12.73 30.65 -35.90
N ARG A 214 -13.52 29.58 -36.14
CA ARG A 214 -13.57 28.32 -35.39
C ARG A 214 -13.53 27.14 -36.37
N PRO A 215 -12.34 26.68 -36.79
CA PRO A 215 -12.18 25.61 -37.77
C PRO A 215 -12.89 24.30 -37.38
N GLU A 216 -13.01 24.05 -36.08
CA GLU A 216 -13.62 22.85 -35.52
C GLU A 216 -15.13 22.74 -35.77
N LEU A 217 -15.81 23.88 -35.94
CA LEU A 217 -17.25 23.93 -36.23
C LEU A 217 -17.56 23.87 -37.74
N ALA A 218 -16.58 24.23 -38.57
CA ALA A 218 -16.74 24.32 -40.03
C ALA A 218 -16.41 22.99 -40.76
N LEU A 219 -15.94 21.96 -40.05
CA LEU A 219 -15.62 20.66 -40.63
C LEU A 219 -16.89 19.83 -40.86
N THR A 220 -17.54 20.02 -42.01
CA THR A 220 -18.69 19.22 -42.43
C THR A 220 -18.28 18.07 -43.35
N ALA A 221 -19.07 16.99 -43.36
CA ALA A 221 -18.85 15.84 -44.26
C ALA A 221 -19.23 16.14 -45.72
N ALA A 222 -19.75 17.33 -46.02
CA ALA A 222 -20.13 17.73 -47.38
C ALA A 222 -18.90 18.11 -48.25
N ASP A 223 -17.83 18.63 -47.62
CA ASP A 223 -16.68 19.20 -48.33
C ASP A 223 -15.36 18.42 -48.13
N VAL A 224 -15.32 17.47 -47.21
CA VAL A 224 -14.12 16.72 -46.82
C VAL A 224 -14.38 15.22 -46.84
N ASP A 225 -13.45 14.47 -47.42
CA ASP A 225 -13.46 13.00 -47.47
C ASP A 225 -13.70 12.38 -46.08
N ALA A 226 -14.54 11.34 -46.01
CA ALA A 226 -15.00 10.75 -44.75
C ALA A 226 -13.86 10.19 -43.90
N ASP A 227 -12.80 9.67 -44.54
CA ASP A 227 -11.61 9.17 -43.85
C ASP A 227 -10.81 10.30 -43.19
N LEU A 228 -10.70 11.47 -43.83
CA LEU A 228 -10.07 12.64 -43.22
C LEU A 228 -10.90 13.17 -42.05
N VAL A 229 -12.22 13.18 -42.17
CA VAL A 229 -13.10 13.57 -41.05
C VAL A 229 -12.92 12.61 -39.87
N ALA A 230 -12.84 11.30 -40.12
CA ALA A 230 -12.61 10.29 -39.08
C ALA A 230 -11.21 10.38 -38.43
N LEU A 231 -10.22 10.92 -39.14
CA LEU A 231 -8.89 11.22 -38.59
C LEU A 231 -8.88 12.52 -37.74
N ILE A 232 -9.53 13.58 -38.23
CA ILE A 232 -9.45 14.93 -37.67
C ILE A 232 -10.38 15.11 -36.47
N ARG A 233 -11.64 14.63 -36.55
CA ARG A 233 -12.67 14.89 -35.53
C ARG A 233 -12.28 14.44 -34.12
N PRO A 234 -11.67 13.25 -33.90
CA PRO A 234 -11.26 12.83 -32.56
C PRO A 234 -10.27 13.79 -31.88
N LEU A 235 -9.38 14.43 -32.65
CA LEU A 235 -8.42 15.42 -32.15
C LEU A 235 -9.09 16.71 -31.67
N LEU A 236 -10.26 17.03 -32.21
CA LEU A 236 -11.05 18.23 -31.89
C LEU A 236 -12.01 18.03 -30.70
N SER A 237 -11.90 16.91 -29.98
CA SER A 237 -12.72 16.64 -28.79
C SER A 237 -12.57 17.75 -27.74
N ARG A 238 -13.69 18.19 -27.16
CA ARG A 238 -13.70 19.21 -26.09
C ARG A 238 -13.01 18.70 -24.82
N ALA A 239 -13.33 17.48 -24.39
CA ALA A 239 -12.62 16.82 -23.29
C ALA A 239 -11.20 16.42 -23.75
N PRO A 240 -10.12 16.93 -23.12
CA PRO A 240 -8.75 16.69 -23.58
C PRO A 240 -8.37 15.21 -23.63
N SER A 241 -8.77 14.41 -22.64
CA SER A 241 -8.43 12.98 -22.55
C SER A 241 -9.14 12.10 -23.59
N LEU A 242 -10.11 12.65 -24.34
CA LEU A 242 -10.73 11.98 -25.48
C LEU A 242 -9.97 12.19 -26.78
N ARG A 243 -8.89 12.97 -26.78
CA ARG A 243 -8.05 13.15 -27.97
C ARG A 243 -7.09 11.96 -28.07
N PRO A 244 -7.03 11.25 -29.21
CA PRO A 244 -6.06 10.18 -29.40
C PRO A 244 -4.64 10.74 -29.46
N GLY A 245 -3.66 9.96 -28.99
CA GLY A 245 -2.25 10.36 -29.00
C GLY A 245 -1.66 10.48 -30.41
N ALA A 246 -0.51 11.15 -30.50
CA ALA A 246 0.15 11.43 -31.78
C ALA A 246 0.48 10.16 -32.59
N ASP A 247 0.90 9.07 -31.93
CA ASP A 247 1.18 7.78 -32.59
C ASP A 247 -0.04 7.21 -33.33
N TRP A 248 -1.25 7.44 -32.83
CA TRP A 248 -2.48 7.02 -33.51
C TRP A 248 -2.68 7.81 -34.81
N VAL A 249 -2.42 9.12 -34.78
CA VAL A 249 -2.49 9.99 -35.97
C VAL A 249 -1.50 9.52 -37.03
N VAL A 250 -0.25 9.21 -36.63
CA VAL A 250 0.79 8.71 -37.54
C VAL A 250 0.36 7.41 -38.21
N ARG A 251 -0.10 6.43 -37.43
CA ARG A 251 -0.54 5.14 -37.98
C ARG A 251 -1.67 5.29 -38.99
N ARG A 252 -2.67 6.12 -38.69
CA ARG A 252 -3.80 6.35 -39.61
C ARG A 252 -3.39 7.12 -40.85
N ALA A 253 -2.51 8.11 -40.72
CA ALA A 253 -1.98 8.83 -41.87
C ALA A 253 -1.19 7.89 -42.80
N LEU A 254 -0.31 7.04 -42.26
CA LEU A 254 0.42 6.04 -43.04
C LEU A 254 -0.52 5.07 -43.79
N GLN A 255 -1.53 4.56 -43.09
CA GLN A 255 -2.54 3.68 -43.68
C GLN A 255 -3.30 4.37 -44.84
N LEU A 256 -3.77 5.59 -44.64
CA LEU A 256 -4.52 6.35 -45.66
C LEU A 256 -3.65 6.83 -46.84
N LEU A 257 -2.32 6.90 -46.64
CA LEU A 257 -1.33 7.13 -47.67
C LEU A 257 -0.91 5.84 -48.41
N GLY A 258 -1.26 4.66 -47.88
CA GLY A 258 -0.78 3.37 -48.41
C GLY A 258 0.73 3.20 -48.25
N GLN A 259 1.33 3.81 -47.22
CA GLN A 259 2.78 3.82 -46.98
C GLN A 259 3.15 2.86 -45.85
N VAL A 260 4.29 2.19 -46.01
CA VAL A 260 4.93 1.38 -44.96
C VAL A 260 6.24 2.06 -44.60
N GLU A 261 6.53 2.16 -43.30
CA GLU A 261 7.80 2.70 -42.79
C GLU A 261 8.97 1.80 -43.23
N SER A 262 10.07 2.40 -43.69
CA SER A 262 11.25 1.62 -44.07
C SER A 262 11.95 1.02 -42.84
N ALA A 263 12.67 -0.09 -43.04
CA ALA A 263 13.35 -0.78 -41.92
C ALA A 263 14.36 0.11 -41.18
N GLU A 264 15.07 0.98 -41.92
CA GLU A 264 16.03 1.92 -41.34
C GLU A 264 15.34 3.03 -40.56
N GLU A 265 14.32 3.67 -41.13
CA GLU A 265 13.53 4.71 -40.41
C GLU A 265 12.90 4.13 -39.14
N ALA A 266 12.39 2.90 -39.20
CA ALA A 266 11.82 2.23 -38.04
C ALA A 266 12.89 1.97 -36.97
N ARG A 267 14.09 1.52 -37.36
CA ARG A 267 15.21 1.28 -36.44
C ARG A 267 15.67 2.58 -35.77
N GLU A 268 15.89 3.64 -36.54
CA GLU A 268 16.28 4.96 -36.00
C GLU A 268 15.24 5.49 -35.01
N ARG A 269 13.95 5.38 -35.35
CA ARG A 269 12.85 5.78 -34.47
C ARG A 269 12.88 5.02 -33.14
N ARG A 270 13.05 3.69 -33.18
CA ARG A 270 13.10 2.85 -31.97
C ARG A 270 14.31 3.16 -31.09
N MET A 271 15.49 3.35 -31.68
CA MET A 271 16.70 3.75 -30.95
C MET A 271 16.57 5.15 -30.35
N GLY A 272 15.98 6.09 -31.10
CA GLY A 272 15.66 7.43 -30.63
C GLY A 272 14.69 7.42 -29.44
N ALA A 273 13.69 6.54 -29.46
CA ALA A 273 12.73 6.39 -28.35
C ALA A 273 13.42 5.97 -27.04
N ILE A 274 14.35 5.01 -27.08
CA ILE A 274 15.13 4.57 -25.91
C ILE A 274 15.93 5.73 -25.32
N ARG A 275 16.64 6.48 -26.19
CA ARG A 275 17.44 7.65 -25.81
C ARG A 275 16.57 8.75 -25.21
N ARG A 276 15.45 9.11 -25.87
CA ARG A 276 14.53 10.14 -25.38
C ARG A 276 13.96 9.78 -24.01
N ALA A 277 13.51 8.54 -23.83
CA ALA A 277 13.00 8.06 -22.54
C ALA A 277 14.06 8.17 -21.42
N TYR A 278 15.32 7.81 -21.71
CA TYR A 278 16.42 7.92 -20.73
C TYR A 278 16.66 9.38 -20.32
N LEU A 279 16.78 10.28 -21.30
CA LEU A 279 17.00 11.70 -21.06
C LEU A 279 15.80 12.36 -20.37
N ALA A 280 14.57 11.94 -20.67
CA ALA A 280 13.35 12.44 -20.03
C ALA A 280 13.32 12.11 -18.54
N VAL A 281 13.63 10.85 -18.16
CA VAL A 281 13.73 10.42 -16.76
C VAL A 281 14.81 11.21 -16.00
N ARG A 282 15.89 11.61 -16.67
CA ARG A 282 17.03 12.34 -16.07
C ARG A 282 17.00 13.85 -16.23
N ARG A 283 16.01 14.41 -16.92
CA ARG A 283 15.98 15.84 -17.32
C ARG A 283 16.24 16.79 -16.16
N ARG A 284 15.65 16.53 -15.01
CA ARG A 284 15.78 17.38 -13.82
C ARG A 284 17.18 17.33 -13.19
N GLU A 285 17.78 16.14 -13.13
CA GLU A 285 19.14 15.95 -12.64
C GLU A 285 20.14 16.66 -13.57
N LEU A 286 19.89 16.55 -14.87
CA LEU A 286 20.67 17.18 -15.93
C LEU A 286 20.61 18.71 -15.88
N LEU A 287 19.42 19.30 -15.74
CA LEU A 287 19.27 20.77 -15.59
C LEU A 287 20.02 21.28 -14.35
N ARG A 288 19.96 20.56 -13.22
CA ARG A 288 20.74 20.94 -12.03
C ARG A 288 22.25 20.84 -12.29
N ALA A 289 22.71 19.76 -12.93
CA ALA A 289 24.12 19.58 -13.27
C ALA A 289 24.66 20.63 -14.24
N ALA A 290 23.82 21.19 -15.11
CA ALA A 290 24.22 22.23 -16.06
C ALA A 290 24.66 23.54 -15.37
N THR A 291 24.19 23.78 -14.14
CA THR A 291 24.53 24.98 -13.34
C THR A 291 25.95 24.97 -12.75
N SER A 292 26.72 23.88 -12.94
CA SER A 292 28.10 23.74 -12.47
C SER A 292 29.02 23.15 -13.57
N PRO A 293 30.18 23.77 -13.87
CA PRO A 293 31.11 23.20 -14.83
C PRO A 293 31.86 22.01 -14.23
N ALA A 294 31.90 21.94 -12.89
CA ALA A 294 32.52 20.86 -12.14
C ALA A 294 31.69 19.56 -12.13
N SER A 295 30.42 19.60 -12.55
CA SER A 295 29.61 18.38 -12.66
C SER A 295 30.16 17.43 -13.72
N ARG A 296 30.15 16.12 -13.41
CA ARG A 296 30.76 15.07 -14.25
C ARG A 296 29.78 13.92 -14.48
N VAL A 297 29.89 13.29 -15.65
CA VAL A 297 29.17 12.06 -16.01
C VAL A 297 30.07 10.87 -15.77
N THR A 298 29.67 9.94 -14.91
CA THR A 298 30.37 8.67 -14.66
C THR A 298 29.71 7.48 -15.32
N VAL A 299 28.49 7.64 -15.84
CA VAL A 299 27.77 6.61 -16.59
C VAL A 299 28.55 6.18 -17.84
N GLY A 300 28.68 4.87 -18.02
CA GLY A 300 29.33 4.24 -19.17
C GLY A 300 28.43 4.09 -20.41
N GLY A 301 28.99 3.52 -21.48
CA GLY A 301 28.25 3.15 -22.68
C GLY A 301 27.56 4.29 -23.42
N ALA A 302 26.52 3.95 -24.18
CA ALA A 302 25.71 4.91 -24.93
C ALA A 302 25.01 5.97 -24.04
N PRO A 303 24.44 5.63 -22.86
CA PRO A 303 23.85 6.61 -21.96
C PRO A 303 24.83 7.72 -21.54
N GLY A 304 26.07 7.37 -21.21
CA GLY A 304 27.11 8.34 -20.88
C GLY A 304 27.35 9.36 -21.99
N ALA A 305 27.34 8.92 -23.26
CA ALA A 305 27.49 9.80 -24.41
C ALA A 305 26.30 10.74 -24.58
N TRP A 306 25.07 10.23 -24.42
CA TRP A 306 23.85 11.05 -24.50
C TRP A 306 23.83 12.15 -23.43
N LEU A 307 24.20 11.81 -22.19
CA LEU A 307 24.25 12.78 -21.08
C LEU A 307 25.28 13.88 -21.33
N ARG A 308 26.47 13.54 -21.85
CA ARG A 308 27.52 14.52 -22.16
C ARG A 308 27.08 15.51 -23.25
N ALA A 309 26.52 15.00 -24.35
CA ALA A 309 26.04 15.84 -25.44
C ALA A 309 24.91 16.79 -24.99
N TRP A 310 23.99 16.29 -24.16
CA TRP A 310 22.92 17.11 -23.59
C TRP A 310 23.47 18.20 -22.65
N LEU A 311 24.40 17.83 -21.76
CA LEU A 311 24.96 18.72 -20.75
C LEU A 311 25.80 19.86 -21.35
N GLU A 312 26.51 19.59 -22.45
CA GLU A 312 27.24 20.61 -23.20
C GLU A 312 26.33 21.74 -23.68
N LEU A 313 25.22 21.39 -24.33
CA LEU A 313 24.25 22.38 -24.83
C LEU A 313 23.55 23.13 -23.68
N ALA A 314 23.20 22.42 -22.61
CA ALA A 314 22.58 23.03 -21.44
C ALA A 314 23.50 24.05 -20.74
N ARG A 315 24.80 23.75 -20.64
CA ARG A 315 25.79 24.69 -20.09
C ARG A 315 25.91 25.95 -20.94
N ALA A 316 25.94 25.81 -22.27
CA ALA A 316 25.96 26.95 -23.18
C ALA A 316 24.71 27.84 -23.00
N ILE A 317 23.55 27.26 -22.68
CA ILE A 317 22.32 28.00 -22.38
C ILE A 317 22.42 28.74 -21.03
N GLU A 318 22.94 28.10 -19.98
CA GLU A 318 23.18 28.75 -18.68
C GLU A 318 24.17 29.91 -18.79
N GLU A 319 25.21 29.78 -19.61
CA GLU A 319 26.14 30.86 -19.94
C GLU A 319 25.43 32.05 -20.62
N LEU A 320 24.44 31.79 -21.48
CA LEU A 320 23.59 32.84 -22.05
C LEU A 320 22.69 33.52 -21.03
N ARG A 321 22.33 32.86 -19.92
CA ARG A 321 21.58 33.49 -18.83
C ARG A 321 22.45 34.43 -17.99
N GLY A 322 23.78 34.32 -18.08
CA GLY A 322 24.70 35.08 -17.24
C GLY A 322 24.71 34.60 -15.78
N ALA A 323 24.18 33.40 -15.51
CA ALA A 323 24.31 32.77 -14.21
C ALA A 323 25.80 32.45 -13.99
N SER A 324 26.40 32.95 -12.90
CA SER A 324 27.71 32.45 -12.48
C SER A 324 27.55 30.97 -12.21
N VAL A 325 28.19 30.14 -13.04
CA VAL A 325 28.18 28.67 -12.98
C VAL A 325 28.80 28.25 -11.65
N SER A 326 27.99 28.31 -10.58
CA SER A 326 28.39 28.23 -9.17
C SER A 326 27.49 27.28 -8.38
N GLY A 327 26.61 26.54 -9.08
CA GLY A 327 25.83 25.47 -8.48
C GLY A 327 26.74 24.37 -7.90
N PRO A 328 26.24 23.62 -6.91
CA PRO A 328 27.00 22.52 -6.33
C PRO A 328 27.38 21.51 -7.41
N ALA A 329 28.65 21.09 -7.41
CA ALA A 329 29.11 20.06 -8.32
C ALA A 329 28.33 18.76 -8.08
N SER A 330 27.85 18.14 -9.16
CA SER A 330 27.09 16.89 -9.12
C SER A 330 27.78 15.80 -9.93
N VAL A 331 27.68 14.56 -9.45
CA VAL A 331 28.13 13.38 -10.19
C VAL A 331 26.89 12.68 -10.74
N LEU A 332 26.76 12.65 -12.06
CA LEU A 332 25.70 11.92 -12.76
C LEU A 332 26.12 10.45 -12.85
N ALA A 333 25.66 9.66 -11.88
CA ALA A 333 25.89 8.21 -11.76
C ALA A 333 24.77 7.38 -12.43
N ASP A 334 24.86 6.05 -12.38
CA ASP A 334 23.79 5.17 -12.87
C ASP A 334 22.49 5.39 -12.08
N LEU A 335 21.35 5.15 -12.72
CA LEU A 335 20.04 5.25 -12.09
C LEU A 335 19.91 4.28 -10.91
N ASP A 336 19.06 4.62 -9.95
CA ASP A 336 18.58 3.68 -8.94
C ASP A 336 17.56 2.68 -9.55
N ALA A 337 17.11 1.71 -8.74
CA ALA A 337 16.14 0.70 -9.18
C ALA A 337 14.83 1.32 -9.70
N ILE A 338 14.35 2.39 -9.06
CA ILE A 338 13.12 3.10 -9.45
C ILE A 338 13.34 3.87 -10.75
N GLY A 339 14.48 4.52 -10.92
CA GLY A 339 14.86 5.23 -12.13
C GLY A 339 14.94 4.30 -13.33
N ARG A 340 15.56 3.13 -13.18
CA ARG A 340 15.56 2.08 -14.22
C ARG A 340 14.15 1.58 -14.53
N ALA A 341 13.34 1.33 -13.51
CA ALA A 341 11.95 0.90 -13.71
C ALA A 341 11.12 1.95 -14.44
N ARG A 342 11.27 3.24 -14.10
CA ARG A 342 10.65 4.35 -14.84
C ARG A 342 11.09 4.37 -16.29
N TRP A 343 12.39 4.25 -16.54
CA TRP A 343 12.92 4.22 -17.91
C TRP A 343 12.30 3.06 -18.73
N LEU A 344 12.18 1.88 -18.14
CA LEU A 344 11.51 0.73 -18.78
C LEU A 344 10.01 0.98 -19.02
N VAL A 345 9.31 1.59 -18.06
CA VAL A 345 7.89 1.94 -18.21
C VAL A 345 7.67 3.00 -19.29
N GLU A 346 8.54 4.00 -19.40
CA GLU A 346 8.48 5.00 -20.48
C GLU A 346 8.67 4.37 -21.87
N ILE A 347 9.48 3.31 -21.97
CA ILE A 347 9.77 2.61 -23.23
C ILE A 347 8.66 1.60 -23.59
N VAL A 348 8.34 0.71 -22.65
CA VAL A 348 7.50 -0.47 -22.87
C VAL A 348 6.03 -0.18 -22.55
N GLY A 349 5.78 0.73 -21.63
CA GLY A 349 4.47 1.06 -21.10
C GLY A 349 4.15 0.36 -19.77
N PRO A 350 2.87 0.38 -19.35
CA PRO A 350 2.44 -0.10 -18.02
C PRO A 350 2.82 -1.55 -17.69
N ALA A 351 2.98 -2.41 -18.70
CA ALA A 351 3.37 -3.81 -18.49
C ALA A 351 4.73 -3.96 -17.79
N ALA A 352 5.66 -3.01 -18.01
CA ALA A 352 6.97 -3.03 -17.36
C ALA A 352 6.92 -2.63 -15.87
N ALA A 353 5.82 -2.03 -15.39
CA ALA A 353 5.68 -1.66 -13.98
C ALA A 353 5.60 -2.89 -13.05
N ALA A 354 5.21 -4.04 -13.60
CA ALA A 354 5.16 -5.32 -12.89
C ALA A 354 6.48 -6.10 -12.96
N TRP A 355 7.47 -5.63 -13.72
CA TRP A 355 8.72 -6.37 -13.88
C TRP A 355 9.53 -6.32 -12.58
N PRO A 356 10.20 -7.43 -12.22
CA PRO A 356 11.22 -7.39 -11.18
C PRO A 356 12.36 -6.48 -11.63
N GLU A 357 13.22 -6.11 -10.69
CA GLU A 357 14.45 -5.42 -11.06
C GLU A 357 15.28 -6.30 -11.99
N ILE A 358 15.62 -5.77 -13.17
CA ILE A 358 16.48 -6.47 -14.12
C ILE A 358 17.89 -6.49 -13.54
N ALA A 359 18.48 -7.68 -13.43
CA ALA A 359 19.85 -7.85 -12.97
C ALA A 359 20.83 -7.31 -14.02
N VAL A 360 21.22 -6.05 -13.86
CA VAL A 360 22.24 -5.34 -14.66
C VAL A 360 23.16 -4.57 -13.73
N GLY A 361 24.44 -4.47 -14.08
CA GLY A 361 25.45 -3.77 -13.29
C GLY A 361 25.50 -2.26 -13.51
N SER A 362 24.96 -1.76 -14.63
CA SER A 362 24.98 -0.32 -14.99
C SER A 362 23.87 0.06 -15.96
N ASP A 363 23.61 1.35 -16.13
CA ASP A 363 22.68 1.85 -17.15
C ASP A 363 23.18 1.56 -18.57
N GLY A 364 24.50 1.51 -18.76
CA GLY A 364 25.13 1.19 -20.04
C GLY A 364 24.79 -0.22 -20.52
N GLU A 365 24.86 -1.20 -19.62
CA GLU A 365 24.50 -2.59 -19.91
C GLU A 365 23.01 -2.72 -20.27
N LEU A 366 22.13 -2.05 -19.51
CA LEU A 366 20.70 -2.04 -19.81
C LEU A 366 20.40 -1.40 -21.18
N ALA A 367 21.08 -0.30 -21.51
CA ALA A 367 20.95 0.37 -22.80
C ALA A 367 21.35 -0.55 -23.96
N GLU A 368 22.43 -1.31 -23.82
CA GLU A 368 22.88 -2.26 -24.83
C GLU A 368 21.83 -3.34 -25.10
N ARG A 369 21.25 -3.91 -24.05
CA ARG A 369 20.15 -4.90 -24.17
C ARG A 369 18.91 -4.30 -24.83
N LEU A 370 18.51 -3.09 -24.43
CA LEU A 370 17.37 -2.38 -25.03
C LEU A 370 17.61 -2.06 -26.52
N ILE A 371 18.80 -1.57 -26.87
CA ILE A 371 19.16 -1.24 -28.25
C ILE A 371 19.22 -2.51 -29.12
N ALA A 372 19.77 -3.61 -28.59
CA ALA A 372 19.80 -4.88 -29.28
C ALA A 372 18.37 -5.38 -29.58
N ALA A 373 17.48 -5.36 -28.60
CA ALA A 373 16.07 -5.72 -28.78
C ALA A 373 15.35 -4.79 -29.78
N ALA A 374 15.65 -3.49 -29.75
CA ALA A 374 15.09 -2.49 -30.66
C ALA A 374 15.50 -2.66 -32.13
N THR A 375 16.48 -3.52 -32.45
CA THR A 375 16.81 -3.80 -33.85
C THR A 375 15.67 -4.55 -34.56
N ALA A 376 15.01 -5.47 -33.87
CA ALA A 376 13.99 -6.35 -34.42
C ALA A 376 12.57 -6.10 -33.87
N LEU A 377 12.46 -5.58 -32.63
CA LEU A 377 11.19 -5.45 -31.93
C LEU A 377 10.85 -3.97 -31.67
N GLU A 378 9.57 -3.61 -31.80
CA GLU A 378 9.08 -2.33 -31.29
C GLU A 378 9.22 -2.27 -29.77
N PRO A 379 9.68 -1.15 -29.17
CA PRO A 379 9.94 -1.11 -27.73
C PRO A 379 8.71 -1.40 -26.86
N ARG A 380 7.52 -1.01 -27.31
CA ARG A 380 6.24 -1.36 -26.66
C ARG A 380 5.94 -2.87 -26.60
N ARG A 381 6.69 -3.68 -27.35
CA ARG A 381 6.55 -5.14 -27.42
C ARG A 381 7.60 -5.88 -26.60
N PHE A 382 8.55 -5.17 -25.99
CA PHE A 382 9.57 -5.82 -25.16
C PHE A 382 8.90 -6.57 -24.01
N THR A 383 9.43 -7.75 -23.74
CA THR A 383 9.13 -8.56 -22.57
C THR A 383 10.35 -8.63 -21.67
N LEU A 384 10.16 -9.08 -20.43
CA LEU A 384 11.29 -9.31 -19.52
C LEU A 384 12.31 -10.30 -20.10
N ALA A 385 11.84 -11.30 -20.87
CA ALA A 385 12.69 -12.31 -21.49
C ALA A 385 13.60 -11.72 -22.59
N ASP A 386 13.10 -10.73 -23.34
CA ASP A 386 13.87 -10.07 -24.41
C ASP A 386 15.09 -9.28 -23.87
N LEU A 387 15.09 -8.96 -22.57
CA LEU A 387 16.15 -8.21 -21.89
C LEU A 387 17.01 -9.09 -20.96
N GLY A 388 16.83 -10.41 -20.99
CA GLY A 388 17.64 -11.38 -20.26
C GLY A 388 19.02 -11.64 -20.88
N GLU A 389 19.91 -12.32 -20.15
CA GLU A 389 21.22 -12.73 -20.68
C GLU A 389 21.05 -13.76 -21.81
N GLY A 390 21.71 -13.53 -22.96
CA GLY A 390 21.65 -14.44 -24.11
C GLY A 390 20.33 -14.45 -24.88
N ALA A 391 19.45 -13.48 -24.65
CA ALA A 391 18.16 -13.37 -25.32
C ALA A 391 18.33 -13.18 -26.85
N SER A 392 17.70 -14.07 -27.63
CA SER A 392 17.49 -13.88 -29.05
C SER A 392 16.14 -13.19 -29.25
N ALA A 393 16.13 -11.99 -29.81
CA ALA A 393 14.91 -11.27 -30.19
C ALA A 393 14.24 -11.94 -31.40
N ALA A 394 13.73 -13.16 -31.21
CA ALA A 394 12.94 -13.82 -32.23
C ALA A 394 11.64 -13.01 -32.40
N PRO A 395 11.28 -12.61 -33.64
CA PRO A 395 10.00 -11.96 -33.86
C PRO A 395 8.89 -12.92 -33.41
N PRO A 396 7.92 -12.47 -32.59
CA PRO A 396 6.80 -13.30 -32.21
C PRO A 396 6.03 -13.74 -33.47
N PRO A 397 5.37 -14.90 -33.45
CA PRO A 397 4.63 -15.41 -34.60
C PRO A 397 3.63 -14.35 -35.10
N ALA A 398 3.49 -14.25 -36.42
CA ALA A 398 2.50 -13.37 -37.03
C ALA A 398 1.11 -13.77 -36.51
N GLU A 399 0.43 -12.86 -35.82
CA GLU A 399 -0.93 -13.10 -35.35
C GLU A 399 -1.88 -13.04 -36.56
N GLY A 400 -2.80 -14.01 -36.62
CA GLY A 400 -3.73 -14.14 -37.74
C GLY A 400 -4.63 -12.91 -37.89
N THR A 401 -5.09 -12.65 -39.11
CA THR A 401 -6.05 -11.59 -39.43
C THR A 401 -7.52 -12.01 -39.21
N ASP A 402 -7.75 -13.18 -38.61
CA ASP A 402 -9.10 -13.68 -38.35
C ASP A 402 -9.81 -12.80 -37.30
N PRO A 403 -10.93 -12.14 -37.66
CA PRO A 403 -11.65 -11.27 -36.74
C PRO A 403 -12.14 -11.95 -35.47
N VAL A 404 -12.47 -13.25 -35.51
CA VAL A 404 -12.97 -13.99 -34.34
C VAL A 404 -11.83 -14.28 -33.37
N ALA A 405 -10.70 -14.81 -33.85
CA ALA A 405 -9.50 -15.02 -33.04
C ALA A 405 -9.02 -13.72 -32.39
N LEU A 406 -9.02 -12.59 -33.13
CA LEU A 406 -8.67 -11.29 -32.59
C LEU A 406 -9.65 -10.83 -31.50
N ALA A 407 -10.96 -10.99 -31.71
CA ALA A 407 -11.96 -10.62 -30.71
C ALA A 407 -11.83 -11.45 -29.42
N LEU A 408 -11.55 -12.75 -29.54
CA LEU A 408 -11.30 -13.63 -28.39
C LEU A 408 -10.00 -13.25 -27.66
N ALA A 409 -8.93 -12.96 -28.40
CA ALA A 409 -7.66 -12.52 -27.82
C ALA A 409 -7.78 -11.17 -27.09
N LEU A 410 -8.59 -10.24 -27.60
CA LEU A 410 -8.91 -8.98 -26.95
C LEU A 410 -9.74 -9.16 -25.68
N GLY A 411 -10.62 -10.17 -25.64
CA GLY A 411 -11.44 -10.49 -24.47
C GLY A 411 -10.72 -11.31 -23.40
N ALA A 412 -9.54 -11.86 -23.69
CA ALA A 412 -8.80 -12.74 -22.79
C ALA A 412 -8.00 -12.01 -21.69
N GLY A 413 -8.13 -10.69 -21.56
CA GLY A 413 -7.50 -9.90 -20.49
C GLY A 413 -6.66 -8.75 -21.01
N ALA A 414 -5.35 -8.76 -20.75
CA ALA A 414 -4.39 -7.78 -21.26
C ALA A 414 -3.87 -8.19 -22.66
N PRO A 415 -4.48 -7.74 -23.78
CA PRO A 415 -4.06 -8.16 -25.11
C PRO A 415 -2.65 -7.67 -25.42
N ARG A 416 -1.92 -8.49 -26.19
CA ARG A 416 -0.63 -8.08 -26.75
C ARG A 416 -0.82 -6.86 -27.65
N PRO A 417 0.14 -5.94 -27.72
CA PRO A 417 0.07 -4.79 -28.63
C PRO A 417 -0.22 -5.16 -30.09
N ALA A 418 0.32 -6.29 -30.56
CA ALA A 418 0.09 -6.78 -31.92
C ALA A 418 -1.39 -7.10 -32.21
N VAL A 419 -2.10 -7.72 -31.26
CA VAL A 419 -3.54 -8.01 -31.37
C VAL A 419 -4.32 -6.70 -31.52
N LEU A 420 -3.99 -5.69 -30.71
CA LEU A 420 -4.63 -4.37 -30.75
C LEU A 420 -4.42 -3.71 -32.11
N ASP A 421 -3.19 -3.74 -32.63
CA ASP A 421 -2.85 -3.11 -33.91
C ASP A 421 -3.53 -3.83 -35.10
N ALA A 422 -3.57 -5.16 -35.09
CA ALA A 422 -4.25 -5.96 -36.11
C ALA A 422 -5.77 -5.72 -36.10
N ALA A 423 -6.39 -5.74 -34.91
CA ALA A 423 -7.80 -5.46 -34.75
C ALA A 423 -8.16 -4.02 -35.14
N GLU A 424 -7.37 -3.03 -34.71
CA GLU A 424 -7.56 -1.63 -35.05
C GLU A 424 -7.49 -1.43 -36.57
N THR A 425 -6.52 -2.06 -37.24
CA THR A 425 -6.40 -2.02 -38.70
C THR A 425 -7.65 -2.52 -39.41
N LEU A 426 -8.20 -3.67 -38.98
CA LEU A 426 -9.42 -4.26 -39.56
C LEU A 426 -10.67 -3.41 -39.30
N VAL A 427 -10.87 -2.95 -38.07
CA VAL A 427 -12.00 -2.07 -37.68
C VAL A 427 -12.00 -0.80 -38.52
N HIS A 428 -10.82 -0.31 -38.81
CA HIS A 428 -10.61 0.90 -39.56
C HIS A 428 -10.66 0.74 -41.07
N ALA A 429 -10.35 -0.44 -41.61
CA ALA A 429 -10.62 -0.80 -43.00
C ALA A 429 -12.13 -0.90 -43.31
N GLY A 430 -12.99 -0.89 -42.28
CA GLY A 430 -14.44 -0.92 -42.43
C GLY A 430 -15.03 -2.32 -42.68
N SER A 431 -14.20 -3.36 -42.69
CA SER A 431 -14.59 -4.75 -42.93
C SER A 431 -14.77 -5.57 -41.64
N ALA A 432 -14.53 -4.99 -40.46
CA ALA A 432 -14.63 -5.72 -39.20
C ALA A 432 -16.07 -5.94 -38.74
N PRO A 433 -16.38 -7.12 -38.16
CA PRO A 433 -17.62 -7.33 -37.44
C PRO A 433 -17.78 -6.36 -36.25
N PRO A 434 -19.02 -5.90 -35.92
CA PRO A 434 -19.27 -5.04 -34.76
C PRO A 434 -18.72 -5.58 -33.44
N ALA A 435 -18.73 -6.92 -33.26
CA ALA A 435 -18.20 -7.58 -32.07
C ALA A 435 -16.69 -7.35 -31.89
N LEU A 436 -15.90 -7.37 -32.97
CA LEU A 436 -14.46 -7.09 -32.92
C LEU A 436 -14.21 -5.63 -32.52
N ALA A 437 -14.97 -4.70 -33.10
CA ALA A 437 -14.86 -3.29 -32.75
C ALA A 437 -15.26 -3.01 -31.29
N LEU A 438 -16.32 -3.64 -30.78
CA LEU A 438 -16.69 -3.56 -29.37
C LEU A 438 -15.59 -4.13 -28.45
N ALA A 439 -15.01 -5.29 -28.80
CA ALA A 439 -13.92 -5.89 -28.03
C ALA A 439 -12.67 -4.99 -28.02
N LEU A 440 -12.29 -4.44 -29.18
CA LEU A 440 -11.17 -3.50 -29.30
C LEU A 440 -11.40 -2.23 -28.49
N GLY A 441 -12.57 -1.60 -28.63
CA GLY A 441 -12.91 -0.38 -27.90
C GLY A 441 -12.86 -0.58 -26.38
N ARG A 442 -13.34 -1.74 -25.89
CA ARG A 442 -13.26 -2.11 -24.46
C ARG A 442 -11.82 -2.31 -24.00
N ALA A 443 -11.01 -3.04 -24.76
CA ALA A 443 -9.60 -3.25 -24.44
C ALA A 443 -8.82 -1.93 -24.39
N LEU A 444 -9.07 -1.02 -25.33
CA LEU A 444 -8.47 0.32 -25.34
C LEU A 444 -8.92 1.16 -24.14
N ARG A 445 -10.22 1.10 -23.77
CA ARG A 445 -10.77 1.77 -22.58
C ARG A 445 -10.07 1.31 -21.29
N LEU A 446 -9.89 0.00 -21.13
CA LEU A 446 -9.26 -0.61 -19.95
C LEU A 446 -7.78 -0.20 -19.81
N ARG A 447 -7.09 -0.01 -20.93
CA ARG A 447 -5.72 0.52 -20.97
C ARG A 447 -5.63 2.03 -20.72
N GLY A 448 -6.76 2.73 -20.59
CA GLY A 448 -6.81 4.18 -20.41
C GLY A 448 -6.73 4.97 -21.72
N GLU A 449 -6.79 4.32 -22.88
CA GLU A 449 -6.68 4.94 -24.21
C GLU A 449 -8.04 5.46 -24.70
N LEU A 450 -8.67 6.31 -23.88
CA LEU A 450 -10.07 6.75 -24.02
C LEU A 450 -10.37 7.35 -25.39
N GLY A 451 -9.49 8.18 -25.95
CA GLY A 451 -9.69 8.78 -27.27
C GLY A 451 -9.72 7.76 -28.42
N ARG A 452 -8.84 6.74 -28.38
CA ARG A 452 -8.88 5.63 -29.36
C ARG A 452 -10.13 4.79 -29.18
N ALA A 453 -10.50 4.49 -27.93
CA ALA A 453 -11.71 3.73 -27.62
C ALA A 453 -12.97 4.43 -28.16
N LEU A 454 -13.12 5.74 -27.92
CA LEU A 454 -14.24 6.52 -28.43
C LEU A 454 -14.28 6.52 -29.96
N ALA A 455 -13.14 6.74 -30.61
CA ALA A 455 -13.05 6.71 -32.08
C ALA A 455 -13.43 5.34 -32.69
N VAL A 456 -13.24 4.23 -31.94
CA VAL A 456 -13.71 2.91 -32.34
C VAL A 456 -15.22 2.78 -32.13
N PHE A 457 -15.76 3.18 -30.97
CA PHE A 457 -17.19 3.06 -30.66
C PHE A 457 -18.06 3.92 -31.58
N GLU A 458 -17.62 5.11 -31.96
CA GLU A 458 -18.37 6.00 -32.87
C GLU A 458 -18.53 5.44 -34.29
N ARG A 459 -17.72 4.45 -34.68
CA ARG A 459 -17.83 3.79 -35.99
C ARG A 459 -18.86 2.66 -36.01
N VAL A 460 -19.34 2.24 -34.85
CA VAL A 460 -20.26 1.11 -34.72
C VAL A 460 -21.62 1.61 -34.29
N ALA A 461 -22.64 1.30 -35.09
CA ALA A 461 -24.02 1.57 -34.69
C ALA A 461 -24.49 0.50 -33.69
N GLY A 462 -25.17 0.94 -32.63
CA GLY A 462 -25.83 0.02 -31.69
C GLY A 462 -25.97 0.60 -30.28
N PRO A 463 -26.90 0.06 -29.48
CA PRO A 463 -27.11 0.54 -28.12
C PRO A 463 -25.92 0.25 -27.20
N GLU A 464 -25.24 -0.88 -27.39
CA GLU A 464 -24.07 -1.27 -26.60
C GLU A 464 -22.85 -0.37 -26.88
N ALA A 465 -22.58 -0.06 -28.16
CA ALA A 465 -21.51 0.86 -28.54
C ALA A 465 -21.74 2.27 -27.98
N ARG A 466 -22.99 2.76 -28.02
CA ARG A 466 -23.37 4.05 -27.41
C ARG A 466 -23.22 4.06 -25.89
N ALA A 467 -23.58 2.99 -25.20
CA ALA A 467 -23.39 2.88 -23.76
C ALA A 467 -21.89 2.86 -23.37
N GLU A 468 -21.04 2.17 -24.13
CA GLU A 468 -19.59 2.20 -23.91
C GLU A 468 -18.96 3.56 -24.27
N ALA A 469 -19.41 4.21 -25.34
CA ALA A 469 -19.01 5.58 -25.67
C ALA A 469 -19.36 6.56 -24.53
N ALA A 470 -20.56 6.43 -23.96
CA ALA A 470 -20.98 7.23 -22.81
C ALA A 470 -20.12 6.97 -21.55
N GLU A 471 -19.73 5.71 -21.29
CA GLU A 471 -18.81 5.39 -20.19
C GLU A 471 -17.42 6.00 -20.42
N VAL A 472 -16.91 5.99 -21.65
CA VAL A 472 -15.65 6.64 -22.02
C VAL A 472 -15.72 8.16 -21.82
N GLN A 473 -16.81 8.80 -22.27
CA GLN A 473 -17.05 10.23 -22.09
C GLN A 473 -17.15 10.61 -20.61
N ARG A 474 -17.89 9.84 -19.80
CA ARG A 474 -18.00 10.01 -18.35
C ARG A 474 -16.62 9.94 -17.68
N ARG A 475 -15.80 8.94 -18.02
CA ARG A 475 -14.43 8.77 -17.51
C ARG A 475 -13.49 9.90 -17.91
N ALA A 476 -13.73 10.53 -19.05
CA ALA A 476 -13.02 11.72 -19.48
C ALA A 476 -13.52 13.02 -18.83
N GLY A 477 -14.55 12.96 -17.99
CA GLY A 477 -15.17 14.11 -17.34
C GLY A 477 -16.22 14.84 -18.20
N ASP A 478 -16.50 14.39 -19.42
CA ASP A 478 -17.53 14.96 -20.30
C ASP A 478 -18.91 14.34 -20.01
N ARG A 479 -19.45 14.70 -18.85
CA ARG A 479 -20.74 14.18 -18.36
C ARG A 479 -21.91 14.58 -19.28
N ALA A 480 -21.84 15.75 -19.89
CA ALA A 480 -22.89 16.24 -20.78
C ALA A 480 -22.95 15.40 -22.07
N ALA A 481 -21.80 15.12 -22.69
CA ALA A 481 -21.74 14.22 -23.84
C ALA A 481 -22.19 12.80 -23.47
N ALA A 482 -21.78 12.30 -22.31
CA ALA A 482 -22.18 10.98 -21.83
C ALA A 482 -23.71 10.86 -21.69
N LEU A 483 -24.37 11.84 -21.06
CA LEU A 483 -25.83 11.86 -20.94
C LEU A 483 -26.52 12.01 -22.30
N ALA A 484 -26.03 12.89 -23.17
CA ALA A 484 -26.58 13.06 -24.51
C ALA A 484 -26.50 11.76 -25.35
N ALA A 485 -25.39 11.02 -25.26
CA ALA A 485 -25.23 9.72 -25.92
C ALA A 485 -26.24 8.68 -25.39
N LEU A 486 -26.55 8.71 -24.09
CA LEU A 486 -27.53 7.82 -23.46
C LEU A 486 -28.98 8.26 -23.72
N ASP A 487 -29.27 9.55 -23.81
CA ASP A 487 -30.60 10.07 -24.12
C ASP A 487 -30.98 9.82 -25.59
N GLY A 488 -29.99 9.69 -26.47
CA GLY A 488 -30.17 9.19 -27.83
C GLY A 488 -30.58 7.71 -27.93
N LEU A 489 -30.60 6.97 -26.81
CA LEU A 489 -31.16 5.61 -26.75
C LEU A 489 -32.66 5.68 -26.49
N GLY A 490 -33.47 5.09 -27.37
CA GLY A 490 -34.92 5.00 -27.22
C GLY A 490 -35.40 3.64 -26.70
N GLY A 491 -36.52 3.63 -25.97
CA GLY A 491 -37.23 2.41 -25.57
C GLY A 491 -36.39 1.45 -24.72
N ALA A 492 -36.45 0.16 -25.04
CA ALA A 492 -35.74 -0.90 -24.29
C ALA A 492 -34.21 -0.74 -24.24
N ALA A 493 -33.61 -0.02 -25.20
CA ALA A 493 -32.17 0.24 -25.22
C ALA A 493 -31.71 1.19 -24.11
N ALA A 494 -32.53 2.17 -23.73
CA ALA A 494 -32.24 3.05 -22.60
C ALA A 494 -32.27 2.31 -21.27
N GLU A 495 -33.15 1.30 -21.18
CA GLU A 495 -33.32 0.43 -20.00
C GLU A 495 -32.36 -0.76 -19.96
N ALA A 496 -31.44 -0.87 -20.93
CA ALA A 496 -30.42 -1.91 -20.90
C ALA A 496 -29.54 -1.76 -19.64
N PRO A 497 -29.18 -2.87 -18.95
CA PRO A 497 -28.43 -2.82 -17.69
C PRO A 497 -27.19 -1.92 -17.71
N ARG A 498 -26.39 -2.03 -18.78
CA ARG A 498 -25.16 -1.23 -18.97
C ARG A 498 -25.45 0.26 -19.11
N ALA A 499 -26.43 0.64 -19.94
CA ALA A 499 -26.81 2.03 -20.14
C ALA A 499 -27.34 2.68 -18.85
N ARG A 500 -28.20 1.94 -18.13
CA ARG A 500 -28.74 2.37 -16.82
C ARG A 500 -27.64 2.56 -15.78
N ALA A 501 -26.69 1.62 -15.70
CA ALA A 501 -25.56 1.72 -14.78
C ALA A 501 -24.64 2.91 -15.10
N VAL A 502 -24.32 3.16 -16.38
CA VAL A 502 -23.52 4.33 -16.79
C VAL A 502 -24.26 5.62 -16.44
N ARG A 503 -25.57 5.71 -16.73
CA ARG A 503 -26.40 6.86 -16.34
C ARG A 503 -26.33 7.12 -14.84
N ALA A 504 -26.52 6.07 -14.02
CA ALA A 504 -26.48 6.17 -12.57
C ALA A 504 -25.08 6.55 -12.03
N ARG A 505 -23.98 6.04 -12.63
CA ARG A 505 -22.61 6.51 -12.30
C ARG A 505 -22.43 7.99 -12.63
N THR A 506 -22.91 8.45 -13.78
CA THR A 506 -22.82 9.87 -14.15
C THR A 506 -23.57 10.75 -13.16
N VAL A 507 -24.74 10.30 -12.67
CA VAL A 507 -25.48 11.00 -11.61
C VAL A 507 -24.73 10.98 -10.27
N LEU A 508 -24.12 9.86 -9.87
CA LEU A 508 -23.25 9.81 -8.69
C LEU A 508 -22.08 10.80 -8.80
N ASP A 509 -21.46 10.90 -9.97
CA ASP A 509 -20.34 11.82 -10.22
C ASP A 509 -20.74 13.30 -10.07
N THR A 510 -22.05 13.62 -10.07
CA THR A 510 -22.59 14.96 -9.79
C THR A 510 -22.94 15.20 -8.33
N GLY A 511 -22.78 14.19 -7.46
CA GLY A 511 -23.01 14.30 -6.02
C GLY A 511 -24.44 13.99 -5.57
N ASP A 512 -25.25 13.32 -6.39
CA ASP A 512 -26.61 12.91 -6.04
C ASP A 512 -26.74 11.37 -5.90
N PRO A 513 -26.35 10.80 -4.74
CA PRO A 513 -26.46 9.37 -4.51
C PRO A 513 -27.90 8.88 -4.38
N GLN A 514 -28.87 9.74 -4.07
CA GLN A 514 -30.27 9.31 -3.98
C GLN A 514 -30.88 9.10 -5.36
N ALA A 515 -30.68 10.04 -6.29
CA ALA A 515 -31.15 9.91 -7.66
C ALA A 515 -30.46 8.73 -8.37
N ALA A 516 -29.15 8.54 -8.16
CA ALA A 516 -28.45 7.39 -8.68
C ALA A 516 -29.01 6.07 -8.14
N LEU A 517 -29.27 5.99 -6.83
CA LEU A 517 -29.86 4.80 -6.21
C LEU A 517 -31.26 4.49 -6.79
N ALA A 518 -32.08 5.51 -7.04
CA ALA A 518 -33.40 5.34 -7.65
C ALA A 518 -33.30 4.71 -9.06
N LEU A 519 -32.30 5.12 -9.84
CA LEU A 519 -32.05 4.56 -11.18
C LEU A 519 -31.66 3.07 -11.12
N VAL A 520 -31.05 2.56 -10.06
CA VAL A 520 -30.60 1.15 -9.96
C VAL A 520 -31.32 0.36 -8.86
N ALA A 521 -32.46 0.84 -8.38
CA ALA A 521 -33.18 0.23 -7.25
C ALA A 521 -33.60 -1.22 -7.51
N SER A 522 -33.98 -1.54 -8.76
CA SER A 522 -34.38 -2.88 -9.20
C SER A 522 -33.27 -3.66 -9.93
N ALA A 523 -32.02 -3.19 -9.88
CA ALA A 523 -30.92 -3.86 -10.57
C ALA A 523 -30.64 -5.24 -9.98
N THR A 524 -30.47 -6.22 -10.88
CA THR A 524 -30.07 -7.60 -10.55
C THR A 524 -28.76 -8.01 -11.22
N ASP A 525 -28.26 -7.17 -12.13
CA ASP A 525 -26.99 -7.35 -12.84
C ASP A 525 -25.82 -6.73 -12.07
N THR A 526 -24.61 -7.18 -12.38
CA THR A 526 -23.38 -6.73 -11.73
C THR A 526 -23.20 -5.20 -11.79
N SER A 527 -23.36 -4.61 -12.98
CA SER A 527 -23.09 -3.19 -13.22
C SER A 527 -24.05 -2.31 -12.42
N GLY A 528 -25.34 -2.65 -12.33
CA GLY A 528 -26.30 -1.91 -11.52
C GLY A 528 -26.09 -2.12 -10.00
N LEU A 529 -25.76 -3.34 -9.56
CA LEU A 529 -25.47 -3.64 -8.15
C LEU A 529 -24.21 -2.92 -7.66
N GLU A 530 -23.16 -2.81 -8.50
CA GLU A 530 -21.95 -2.02 -8.20
C GLU A 530 -22.30 -0.57 -7.88
N VAL A 531 -23.09 0.08 -8.74
CA VAL A 531 -23.50 1.48 -8.59
C VAL A 531 -24.41 1.67 -7.38
N ARG A 532 -25.30 0.70 -7.14
CA ARG A 532 -26.14 0.68 -5.95
C ARG A 532 -25.31 0.63 -4.66
N ALA A 533 -24.32 -0.26 -4.59
CA ALA A 533 -23.44 -0.36 -3.44
C ALA A 533 -22.64 0.93 -3.22
N LEU A 534 -22.13 1.57 -4.29
CA LEU A 534 -21.49 2.88 -4.23
C LEU A 534 -22.40 3.95 -3.63
N ALA A 535 -23.65 4.04 -4.10
CA ALA A 535 -24.64 4.99 -3.59
C ALA A 535 -24.99 4.72 -2.11
N GLU A 536 -25.16 3.44 -1.74
CA GLU A 536 -25.43 3.02 -0.36
C GLU A 536 -24.27 3.38 0.58
N ILE A 537 -23.00 3.23 0.15
CA ILE A 537 -21.81 3.66 0.90
C ILE A 537 -21.81 5.17 1.11
N GLN A 538 -22.04 5.96 0.06
CA GLN A 538 -22.07 7.44 0.16
C GLN A 538 -23.20 7.95 1.07
N LEU A 539 -24.33 7.24 1.13
CA LEU A 539 -25.45 7.52 2.03
C LEU A 539 -25.24 7.00 3.46
N GLY A 540 -24.10 6.37 3.76
CA GLY A 540 -23.82 5.78 5.07
C GLY A 540 -24.61 4.49 5.37
N ARG A 541 -25.29 3.91 4.39
CA ARG A 541 -26.09 2.66 4.52
C ARG A 541 -25.20 1.41 4.43
N ARG A 542 -24.23 1.30 5.34
CA ARG A 542 -23.17 0.27 5.30
C ARG A 542 -23.69 -1.17 5.27
N ARG A 543 -24.77 -1.45 5.99
CA ARG A 543 -25.39 -2.79 6.04
C ARG A 543 -25.97 -3.19 4.67
N ASP A 544 -26.68 -2.26 4.04
CA ASP A 544 -27.28 -2.49 2.72
C ASP A 544 -26.19 -2.67 1.67
N ALA A 545 -25.17 -1.79 1.69
CA ALA A 545 -24.01 -1.89 0.81
C ALA A 545 -23.34 -3.25 0.90
N ARG A 546 -23.16 -3.80 2.11
CA ARG A 546 -22.57 -5.13 2.31
C ARG A 546 -23.41 -6.23 1.65
N ILE A 547 -24.73 -6.19 1.82
CA ILE A 547 -25.64 -7.16 1.19
C ILE A 547 -25.59 -7.03 -0.34
N THR A 548 -25.59 -5.80 -0.85
CA THR A 548 -25.50 -5.51 -2.28
C THR A 548 -24.18 -6.01 -2.88
N ILE A 549 -23.05 -5.81 -2.20
CA ILE A 549 -21.72 -6.30 -2.61
C ILE A 549 -21.71 -7.83 -2.70
N GLU A 550 -22.21 -8.55 -1.70
CA GLU A 550 -22.25 -10.03 -1.74
C GLU A 550 -23.15 -10.53 -2.88
N ARG A 551 -24.27 -9.85 -3.17
CA ARG A 551 -25.10 -10.17 -4.34
C ARG A 551 -24.35 -9.93 -5.64
N ALA A 552 -23.63 -8.81 -5.74
CA ALA A 552 -22.85 -8.47 -6.92
C ALA A 552 -21.76 -9.51 -7.19
N ARG A 553 -21.07 -10.00 -6.14
CA ARG A 553 -20.07 -11.08 -6.25
C ARG A 553 -20.62 -12.36 -6.89
N LEU A 554 -21.86 -12.73 -6.57
CA LEU A 554 -22.49 -13.95 -7.07
C LEU A 554 -22.83 -13.88 -8.57
N VAL A 555 -23.03 -12.68 -9.10
CA VAL A 555 -23.44 -12.49 -10.51
C VAL A 555 -22.31 -12.03 -11.43
N ALA A 556 -21.19 -11.57 -10.87
CA ALA A 556 -20.02 -11.07 -11.61
C ALA A 556 -19.40 -12.12 -12.54
N ARG A 557 -19.29 -11.80 -13.83
CA ARG A 557 -18.89 -12.78 -14.85
C ARG A 557 -17.45 -12.61 -15.32
N ASP A 558 -17.01 -11.37 -15.49
CA ASP A 558 -15.69 -11.05 -16.03
C ASP A 558 -14.75 -10.45 -14.96
N PRO A 559 -13.43 -10.41 -15.22
CA PRO A 559 -12.46 -9.86 -14.28
C PRO A 559 -12.65 -8.36 -13.98
N GLU A 560 -13.11 -7.54 -14.94
CA GLU A 560 -13.35 -6.11 -14.69
C GLU A 560 -14.45 -5.92 -13.64
N GLU A 561 -15.56 -6.64 -13.78
CA GLU A 561 -16.68 -6.64 -12.83
C GLU A 561 -16.24 -7.08 -11.43
N ARG A 562 -15.49 -8.20 -11.34
CA ARG A 562 -14.99 -8.72 -10.06
C ARG A 562 -14.05 -7.73 -9.39
N ALA A 563 -13.14 -7.12 -10.15
CA ALA A 563 -12.19 -6.14 -9.64
C ALA A 563 -12.89 -4.96 -8.94
N ARG A 564 -13.94 -4.41 -9.57
CA ARG A 564 -14.71 -3.29 -9.01
C ARG A 564 -15.47 -3.69 -7.74
N ILE A 565 -16.10 -4.87 -7.72
CA ILE A 565 -16.84 -5.34 -6.54
C ILE A 565 -15.90 -5.58 -5.37
N GLU A 566 -14.75 -6.23 -5.60
CA GLU A 566 -13.75 -6.46 -4.55
C GLU A 566 -13.18 -5.14 -4.02
N SER A 567 -13.01 -4.13 -4.87
CA SER A 567 -12.60 -2.79 -4.42
C SER A 567 -13.63 -2.15 -3.48
N LEU A 568 -14.93 -2.29 -3.77
CA LEU A 568 -15.99 -1.80 -2.86
C LEU A 568 -15.97 -2.55 -1.52
N ALA A 569 -15.75 -3.85 -1.55
CA ALA A 569 -15.58 -4.65 -0.33
C ALA A 569 -14.35 -4.20 0.48
N GLY A 570 -13.24 -3.92 -0.20
CA GLY A 570 -12.01 -3.41 0.40
C GLY A 570 -12.20 -2.04 1.06
N ASN A 571 -12.82 -1.11 0.35
CA ASN A 571 -13.15 0.22 0.88
C ASN A 571 -14.05 0.12 2.12
N LEU A 572 -15.13 -0.68 2.06
CA LEU A 572 -16.05 -0.85 3.19
C LEU A 572 -15.34 -1.47 4.41
N ALA A 573 -14.53 -2.51 4.21
CA ALA A 573 -13.75 -3.13 5.27
C ALA A 573 -12.72 -2.16 5.88
N HIS A 574 -12.08 -1.33 5.05
CA HIS A 574 -11.15 -0.31 5.50
C HIS A 574 -11.85 0.74 6.37
N PHE A 575 -13.03 1.22 5.98
CA PHE A 575 -13.85 2.14 6.79
C PHE A 575 -14.36 1.53 8.09
N ASP A 576 -14.54 0.21 8.13
CA ASP A 576 -14.94 -0.53 9.33
C ASP A 576 -13.73 -0.85 10.25
N GLY A 577 -12.51 -0.49 9.84
CA GLY A 577 -11.26 -0.77 10.58
C GLY A 577 -10.80 -2.23 10.53
N ASP A 578 -11.34 -3.03 9.60
CA ASP A 578 -10.93 -4.41 9.36
C ASP A 578 -9.89 -4.46 8.23
N PHE A 579 -8.66 -4.07 8.57
CA PHE A 579 -7.59 -3.91 7.58
C PHE A 579 -7.14 -5.22 6.93
N GLU A 580 -7.32 -6.37 7.59
CA GLU A 580 -7.03 -7.69 7.01
C GLU A 580 -8.02 -8.02 5.89
N ARG A 581 -9.32 -7.88 6.17
CA ARG A 581 -10.35 -8.07 5.14
C ARG A 581 -10.23 -7.03 4.03
N ALA A 582 -9.82 -5.81 4.36
CA ALA A 582 -9.55 -4.78 3.37
C ALA A 582 -8.39 -5.17 2.46
N LEU A 583 -7.27 -5.63 3.04
CA LEU A 583 -6.10 -6.08 2.29
C LEU A 583 -6.45 -7.23 1.34
N ASP A 584 -7.12 -8.27 1.85
CA ASP A 584 -7.54 -9.42 1.04
C ASP A 584 -8.43 -9.01 -0.13
N ALA A 585 -9.37 -8.09 0.10
CA ALA A 585 -10.25 -7.58 -0.95
C ALA A 585 -9.51 -6.71 -1.96
N PHE A 586 -8.63 -5.80 -1.53
CA PHE A 586 -7.85 -4.99 -2.47
C PHE A 586 -6.86 -5.82 -3.28
N ARG A 587 -6.27 -6.88 -2.72
CA ARG A 587 -5.41 -7.81 -3.47
C ARG A 587 -6.17 -8.50 -4.58
N ARG A 588 -7.33 -9.10 -4.28
CA ARG A 588 -8.21 -9.68 -5.31
C ARG A 588 -8.66 -8.65 -6.33
N ALA A 589 -8.97 -7.43 -5.88
CA ALA A 589 -9.33 -6.34 -6.79
C ALA A 589 -8.21 -5.99 -7.76
N ALA A 590 -6.97 -5.85 -7.26
CA ALA A 590 -5.80 -5.55 -8.09
C ALA A 590 -5.44 -6.71 -9.03
N GLU A 591 -5.52 -7.95 -8.57
CA GLU A 591 -5.32 -9.15 -9.39
C GLU A 591 -6.32 -9.21 -10.54
N HIS A 592 -7.62 -9.08 -10.25
CA HIS A 592 -8.65 -9.08 -11.28
C HIS A 592 -8.55 -7.88 -12.23
N ALA A 593 -8.11 -6.70 -11.74
CA ALA A 593 -7.86 -5.54 -12.60
C ALA A 593 -6.68 -5.80 -13.55
N ALA A 594 -5.60 -6.40 -13.06
CA ALA A 594 -4.46 -6.80 -13.88
C ALA A 594 -4.85 -7.86 -14.92
N GLU A 595 -5.64 -8.87 -14.52
CA GLU A 595 -6.23 -9.87 -15.42
C GLU A 595 -7.08 -9.22 -16.51
N ALA A 596 -7.90 -8.22 -16.17
CA ALA A 596 -8.72 -7.46 -17.11
C ALA A 596 -7.89 -6.54 -18.04
N GLY A 597 -6.62 -6.28 -17.73
CA GLY A 597 -5.86 -5.21 -18.37
C GLY A 597 -6.36 -3.80 -18.01
N ALA A 598 -7.06 -3.66 -16.88
CA ALA A 598 -7.64 -2.41 -16.36
C ALA A 598 -6.57 -1.60 -15.60
N VAL A 599 -5.67 -0.94 -16.34
CA VAL A 599 -4.42 -0.34 -15.81
C VAL A 599 -4.70 0.72 -14.74
N LEU A 600 -5.71 1.57 -14.94
CA LEU A 600 -6.06 2.64 -14.00
C LEU A 600 -6.63 2.07 -12.70
N GLU A 601 -7.55 1.10 -12.82
CA GLU A 601 -8.15 0.38 -11.71
C GLU A 601 -7.08 -0.37 -10.92
N GLU A 602 -6.18 -1.08 -11.60
CA GLU A 602 -5.07 -1.80 -10.98
C GLU A 602 -4.21 -0.84 -10.15
N ALA A 603 -3.77 0.27 -10.73
CA ALA A 603 -2.98 1.29 -10.01
C ALA A 603 -3.73 1.83 -8.78
N THR A 604 -5.04 2.09 -8.93
CA THR A 604 -5.89 2.56 -7.84
C THR A 604 -6.01 1.53 -6.73
N TYR A 605 -6.27 0.27 -7.06
CA TYR A 605 -6.44 -0.78 -6.06
C TYR A 605 -5.12 -1.16 -5.38
N LEU A 606 -3.99 -1.05 -6.09
CA LEU A 606 -2.66 -1.17 -5.49
C LEU A 606 -2.37 -0.09 -4.44
N THR A 607 -2.94 1.11 -4.54
CA THR A 607 -2.86 2.08 -3.42
C THR A 607 -3.64 1.62 -2.19
N GLY A 608 -4.77 0.95 -2.39
CA GLY A 608 -5.54 0.29 -1.34
C GLY A 608 -4.79 -0.87 -0.70
N VAL A 609 -4.12 -1.72 -1.52
CA VAL A 609 -3.21 -2.77 -1.04
C VAL A 609 -2.10 -2.14 -0.21
N ALA A 610 -1.40 -1.14 -0.73
CA ALA A 610 -0.31 -0.48 -0.02
C ALA A 610 -0.73 0.07 1.36
N ALA A 611 -1.86 0.79 1.41
CA ALA A 611 -2.38 1.35 2.65
C ALA A 611 -2.81 0.26 3.65
N ALA A 612 -3.56 -0.76 3.19
CA ALA A 612 -4.02 -1.84 4.05
C ALA A 612 -2.85 -2.71 4.56
N SER A 613 -1.88 -3.03 3.70
CA SER A 613 -0.64 -3.73 4.04
C SER A 613 0.18 -2.98 5.09
N ALA A 614 0.37 -1.67 4.93
CA ALA A 614 1.04 -0.86 5.93
C ALA A 614 0.30 -0.87 7.28
N ASN A 615 -1.04 -0.81 7.26
CA ASN A 615 -1.85 -0.84 8.48
C ASN A 615 -1.76 -2.16 9.25
N VAL A 616 -1.67 -3.30 8.56
CA VAL A 616 -1.52 -4.63 9.18
C VAL A 616 -0.06 -5.02 9.45
N GLY A 617 0.91 -4.26 8.94
CA GLY A 617 2.34 -4.53 9.12
C GLY A 617 2.98 -5.42 8.05
N GLU A 618 2.35 -5.66 6.90
CA GLU A 618 2.95 -6.36 5.75
C GLU A 618 3.78 -5.38 4.90
N LEU A 619 4.93 -4.95 5.43
CA LEU A 619 5.70 -3.82 4.87
C LEU A 619 6.29 -4.10 3.49
N GLU A 620 6.82 -5.30 3.23
CA GLU A 620 7.34 -5.65 1.90
C GLU A 620 6.27 -5.54 0.80
N LEU A 621 5.06 -6.05 1.07
CA LEU A 621 3.94 -5.93 0.14
C LEU A 621 3.52 -4.46 -0.04
N ALA A 622 3.56 -3.65 1.03
CA ALA A 622 3.27 -2.23 0.94
C ALA A 622 4.26 -1.49 0.01
N PHE A 623 5.54 -1.84 0.04
CA PHE A 623 6.56 -1.27 -0.85
C PHE A 623 6.35 -1.69 -2.30
N GLU A 624 6.11 -2.98 -2.55
CA GLU A 624 5.89 -3.50 -3.91
C GLU A 624 4.63 -2.89 -4.55
N ALA A 625 3.52 -2.85 -3.80
CA ALA A 625 2.27 -2.27 -4.25
C ALA A 625 2.39 -0.76 -4.52
N SER A 626 3.06 -0.03 -3.62
CA SER A 626 3.28 1.41 -3.79
C SER A 626 4.16 1.71 -5.01
N ARG A 627 5.27 0.98 -5.17
CA ARG A 627 6.18 1.14 -6.31
C ARG A 627 5.43 0.93 -7.63
N ARG A 628 4.68 -0.16 -7.74
CA ARG A 628 3.91 -0.48 -8.94
C ARG A 628 2.82 0.58 -9.20
N ALA A 629 2.08 1.01 -8.18
CA ALA A 629 1.09 2.07 -8.32
C ALA A 629 1.70 3.38 -8.83
N VAL A 630 2.84 3.81 -8.28
CA VAL A 630 3.55 5.02 -8.75
C VAL A 630 3.94 4.91 -10.21
N LEU A 631 4.53 3.78 -10.63
CA LEU A 631 4.95 3.55 -12.01
C LEU A 631 3.76 3.56 -12.99
N LEU A 632 2.65 2.93 -12.61
CA LEU A 632 1.43 2.92 -13.44
C LEU A 632 0.80 4.32 -13.54
N PHE A 633 0.71 5.08 -12.45
CA PHE A 633 0.17 6.44 -12.49
C PHE A 633 1.07 7.41 -13.24
N ASP A 634 2.40 7.32 -13.06
CA ASP A 634 3.37 8.10 -13.85
C ASP A 634 3.16 7.80 -15.36
N GLY A 635 3.06 6.52 -15.76
CA GLY A 635 2.80 6.12 -17.14
C GLY A 635 1.43 6.54 -17.70
N LEU A 636 0.42 6.71 -16.84
CA LEU A 636 -0.89 7.25 -17.21
C LEU A 636 -0.96 8.79 -17.18
N GLY A 637 0.13 9.49 -16.82
CA GLY A 637 0.15 10.95 -16.66
C GLY A 637 -0.69 11.45 -15.48
N ARG A 638 -0.98 10.60 -14.49
CA ARG A 638 -1.85 10.87 -13.34
C ARG A 638 -1.02 11.37 -12.15
N ALA A 639 -0.45 12.58 -12.29
CA ALA A 639 0.51 13.12 -11.32
C ALA A 639 -0.03 13.26 -9.89
N ARG A 640 -1.33 13.56 -9.73
CA ARG A 640 -1.98 13.66 -8.42
C ARG A 640 -2.01 12.30 -7.72
N GLU A 641 -2.47 11.27 -8.41
CA GLU A 641 -2.58 9.91 -7.91
C GLU A 641 -1.19 9.30 -7.66
N ALA A 642 -0.21 9.57 -8.53
CA ALA A 642 1.19 9.22 -8.30
C ALA A 642 1.76 9.86 -7.02
N ALA A 643 1.42 11.13 -6.74
CA ALA A 643 1.84 11.80 -5.50
C ALA A 643 1.27 11.12 -4.24
N ARG A 644 0.00 10.70 -4.29
CA ARG A 644 -0.64 9.97 -3.19
C ARG A 644 -0.04 8.58 -2.99
N ALA A 645 0.26 7.87 -4.08
CA ALA A 645 0.95 6.58 -4.02
C ALA A 645 2.37 6.72 -3.42
N LEU A 646 3.12 7.78 -3.75
CA LEU A 646 4.40 8.09 -3.11
C LEU A 646 4.26 8.40 -1.61
N LEU A 647 3.21 9.10 -1.21
CA LEU A 647 2.93 9.37 0.20
C LEU A 647 2.62 8.08 0.97
N SER A 648 1.84 7.16 0.39
CA SER A 648 1.61 5.84 0.98
C SER A 648 2.91 5.05 1.12
N TRP A 649 3.79 5.12 0.11
CA TRP A 649 5.11 4.49 0.17
C TRP A 649 5.97 5.08 1.29
N ALA A 650 6.06 6.41 1.36
CA ALA A 650 6.79 7.11 2.41
C ALA A 650 6.27 6.72 3.80
N SER A 651 4.95 6.60 3.95
CA SER A 651 4.31 6.19 5.21
C SER A 651 4.69 4.78 5.62
N ALA A 652 4.77 3.83 4.67
CA ALA A 652 5.24 2.47 4.95
C ALA A 652 6.71 2.46 5.41
N HIS A 653 7.59 3.27 4.81
CA HIS A 653 8.98 3.40 5.25
C HIS A 653 9.08 4.05 6.64
N ALA A 654 8.19 5.00 6.96
CA ALA A 654 8.12 5.60 8.30
C ALA A 654 7.73 4.57 9.36
N VAL A 655 6.81 3.63 9.06
CA VAL A 655 6.48 2.51 9.97
C VAL A 655 7.69 1.60 10.21
N LEU A 656 8.55 1.41 9.19
CA LEU A 656 9.80 0.67 9.31
C LEU A 656 10.89 1.42 10.13
N GLY A 657 10.74 2.73 10.33
CA GLY A 657 11.80 3.59 10.88
C GLY A 657 12.88 3.97 9.87
N ALA A 658 12.67 3.68 8.58
CA ALA A 658 13.55 4.01 7.46
C ALA A 658 13.37 5.48 7.05
N PHE A 659 13.76 6.40 7.94
CA PHE A 659 13.45 7.83 7.79
C PHE A 659 14.17 8.52 6.64
N VAL A 660 15.30 7.99 6.16
CA VAL A 660 16.01 8.57 5.01
C VAL A 660 15.16 8.37 3.74
N GLU A 661 14.78 7.13 3.47
CA GLU A 661 13.93 6.74 2.34
C GLU A 661 12.55 7.40 2.43
N ALA A 662 11.96 7.44 3.63
CA ALA A 662 10.68 8.10 3.86
C ALA A 662 10.74 9.60 3.52
N ARG A 663 11.83 10.29 3.88
CA ARG A 663 12.03 11.71 3.57
C ARG A 663 12.20 11.97 2.08
N GLU A 664 12.96 11.13 1.38
CA GLU A 664 13.14 11.24 -0.07
C GLU A 664 11.81 11.08 -0.82
N LEU A 665 11.04 10.04 -0.48
CA LEU A 665 9.73 9.78 -1.08
C LEU A 665 8.72 10.89 -0.77
N ALA A 666 8.70 11.41 0.46
CA ALA A 666 7.83 12.53 0.84
C ALA A 666 8.18 13.83 0.09
N ALA A 667 9.48 14.11 -0.11
CA ALA A 667 9.90 15.25 -0.93
C ALA A 667 9.41 15.11 -2.38
N MET A 668 9.53 13.92 -2.97
CA MET A 668 8.99 13.64 -4.31
C MET A 668 7.46 13.77 -4.36
N ALA A 669 6.75 13.35 -3.30
CA ALA A 669 5.30 13.50 -3.19
C ALA A 669 4.88 14.98 -3.14
N ILE A 670 5.58 15.81 -2.34
CA ILE A 670 5.30 17.26 -2.23
C ILE A 670 5.37 17.94 -3.59
N GLU A 671 6.39 17.62 -4.39
CA GLU A 671 6.58 18.27 -5.67
C GLU A 671 5.51 17.89 -6.68
N ARG A 672 5.18 16.60 -6.80
CA ARG A 672 4.08 16.15 -7.67
C ARG A 672 2.75 16.72 -7.21
N ALA A 673 2.49 16.71 -5.91
CA ALA A 673 1.25 17.26 -5.35
C ALA A 673 1.17 18.77 -5.52
N ARG A 674 2.29 19.52 -5.50
CA ARG A 674 2.35 20.95 -5.81
C ARG A 674 2.00 21.21 -7.28
N ALA A 675 2.58 20.45 -8.20
CA ALA A 675 2.26 20.56 -9.62
C ALA A 675 0.78 20.22 -9.91
N ALA A 676 0.20 19.28 -9.16
CA ALA A 676 -1.19 18.84 -9.32
C ALA A 676 -2.22 19.62 -8.48
N GLY A 677 -1.79 20.63 -7.71
CA GLY A 677 -2.64 21.42 -6.82
C GLY A 677 -3.29 20.62 -5.68
N ASP A 678 -2.71 19.48 -5.25
CA ASP A 678 -3.23 18.66 -4.15
C ASP A 678 -2.65 19.12 -2.80
N ALA A 679 -3.28 20.14 -2.21
CA ALA A 679 -2.85 20.72 -0.93
C ALA A 679 -2.84 19.71 0.22
N ARG A 680 -3.83 18.80 0.27
CA ARG A 680 -3.95 17.80 1.34
C ARG A 680 -2.80 16.79 1.28
N CYS A 681 -2.49 16.25 0.10
CA CYS A 681 -1.35 15.35 -0.07
C CYS A 681 -0.02 16.02 0.33
N ARG A 682 0.16 17.32 0.00
CA ARG A 682 1.34 18.08 0.43
C ARG A 682 1.40 18.26 1.94
N ALA A 683 0.27 18.54 2.58
CA ALA A 683 0.21 18.68 4.03
C ALA A 683 0.66 17.40 4.72
N TYR A 684 0.13 16.25 4.29
CA TYR A 684 0.47 14.95 4.87
C TYR A 684 1.94 14.57 4.63
N ALA A 685 2.48 14.85 3.45
CA ALA A 685 3.90 14.65 3.19
C ALA A 685 4.79 15.54 4.10
N HIS A 686 4.36 16.77 4.39
CA HIS A 686 5.04 17.61 5.39
C HIS A 686 4.88 17.08 6.83
N LEU A 687 3.73 16.52 7.22
CA LEU A 687 3.59 15.85 8.51
C LEU A 687 4.56 14.67 8.64
N LEU A 688 4.72 13.89 7.57
CA LEU A 688 5.69 12.79 7.55
C LEU A 688 7.14 13.30 7.69
N LEU A 689 7.50 14.37 6.97
CA LEU A 689 8.82 14.98 7.11
C LEU A 689 9.05 15.53 8.53
N ALA A 690 8.01 16.07 9.17
CA ALA A 690 8.08 16.46 10.57
C ALA A 690 8.37 15.24 11.44
N ASP A 691 7.60 14.16 11.32
CA ASP A 691 7.75 12.91 12.10
C ASP A 691 9.13 12.26 11.90
N ALA A 692 9.72 12.37 10.72
CA ALA A 692 11.06 11.86 10.40
C ALA A 692 12.22 12.75 10.90
N ALA A 693 11.94 13.99 11.30
CA ALA A 693 12.94 14.91 11.84
C ALA A 693 13.15 14.69 13.35
N PRO A 694 14.37 14.89 13.89
CA PRO A 694 14.61 14.81 15.32
C PRO A 694 13.69 15.75 16.13
N PRO A 695 13.27 15.40 17.36
CA PRO A 695 12.30 16.20 18.13
C PRO A 695 12.70 17.67 18.39
N ASN A 696 14.00 17.96 18.50
CA ASN A 696 14.52 19.31 18.75
C ASN A 696 14.98 20.03 17.48
N ASP A 697 14.65 19.50 16.29
CA ASP A 697 15.09 20.05 15.03
C ASP A 697 14.16 21.16 14.52
N ARG A 698 14.76 22.26 14.06
CA ARG A 698 14.02 23.40 13.50
C ARG A 698 13.31 23.03 12.19
N GLU A 699 13.88 22.11 11.41
CA GLU A 699 13.30 21.65 10.15
C GLU A 699 11.95 20.96 10.38
N GLY A 700 11.87 20.09 11.39
CA GLY A 700 10.64 19.39 11.73
C GLY A 700 9.50 20.32 12.13
N LEU A 701 9.82 21.37 12.89
CA LEU A 701 8.84 22.40 13.27
C LEU A 701 8.36 23.20 12.04
N GLU A 702 9.26 23.56 11.14
CA GLU A 702 8.90 24.26 9.90
C GLU A 702 7.98 23.41 9.03
N HIS A 703 8.24 22.11 8.92
CA HIS A 703 7.36 21.19 8.20
C HIS A 703 5.96 21.10 8.83
N ALA A 704 5.85 21.02 10.16
CA ALA A 704 4.56 21.04 10.84
C ALA A 704 3.77 22.35 10.58
N ARG A 705 4.45 23.51 10.60
CA ARG A 705 3.83 24.81 10.26
C ARG A 705 3.40 24.89 8.80
N ARG A 706 4.19 24.36 7.86
CA ARG A 706 3.82 24.27 6.45
C ARG A 706 2.60 23.36 6.24
N ALA A 707 2.51 22.25 6.96
CA ALA A 707 1.32 21.40 6.94
C ALA A 707 0.09 22.16 7.45
N ALA A 708 0.21 22.90 8.56
CA ALA A 708 -0.87 23.72 9.12
C ALA A 708 -1.43 24.73 8.11
N ALA A 709 -0.55 25.35 7.30
CA ALA A 709 -0.95 26.32 6.28
C ALA A 709 -1.64 25.70 5.05
N LEU A 710 -1.59 24.37 4.89
CA LEU A 710 -2.13 23.64 3.75
C LEU A 710 -3.42 22.86 4.07
N VAL A 711 -3.65 22.58 5.35
CA VAL A 711 -4.85 21.89 5.84
C VAL A 711 -6.03 22.85 5.88
N GLY A 712 -7.23 22.39 5.49
CA GLY A 712 -8.48 23.16 5.59
C GLY A 712 -9.14 23.05 6.97
N ASP A 713 -10.42 23.38 7.08
CA ASP A 713 -11.18 23.36 8.36
C ASP A 713 -11.54 21.95 8.88
N ASP A 714 -10.94 20.90 8.31
CA ASP A 714 -11.16 19.51 8.74
C ASP A 714 -10.58 19.28 10.14
N ALA A 715 -11.44 18.87 11.08
CA ALA A 715 -11.06 18.73 12.48
C ALA A 715 -10.09 17.55 12.72
N ASP A 716 -10.13 16.50 11.89
CA ASP A 716 -9.19 15.38 12.04
C ASP A 716 -7.80 15.80 11.54
N ASP A 717 -7.72 16.50 10.41
CA ASP A 717 -6.45 17.04 9.91
C ASP A 717 -5.87 18.10 10.87
N ARG A 718 -6.72 18.91 11.51
CA ARG A 718 -6.32 19.85 12.58
C ARG A 718 -5.69 19.13 13.76
N LEU A 719 -6.30 18.04 14.25
CA LEU A 719 -5.73 17.22 15.34
C LEU A 719 -4.33 16.70 14.96
N ARG A 720 -4.16 16.21 13.73
CA ARG A 720 -2.88 15.67 13.26
C ARG A 720 -1.78 16.72 13.20
N VAL A 721 -2.09 17.90 12.68
CA VAL A 721 -1.16 19.04 12.62
C VAL A 721 -0.75 19.47 14.03
N HIS A 722 -1.73 19.68 14.92
CA HIS A 722 -1.43 20.15 16.27
C HIS A 722 -0.69 19.11 17.10
N ALA A 723 -0.86 17.82 16.84
CA ALA A 723 -0.05 16.78 17.47
C ALA A 723 1.46 17.02 17.24
N ARG A 724 1.88 17.31 16.00
CA ARG A 724 3.31 17.54 15.66
C ARG A 724 3.82 18.87 16.16
N LEU A 725 2.99 19.91 16.14
CA LEU A 725 3.32 21.22 16.71
C LEU A 725 3.54 21.11 18.23
N HIS A 726 2.62 20.47 18.94
CA HIS A 726 2.68 20.30 20.39
C HIS A 726 3.91 19.48 20.83
N GLU A 727 4.19 18.36 20.16
CA GLU A 727 5.38 17.53 20.43
C GLU A 727 6.70 18.32 20.28
N ARG A 728 6.70 19.39 19.48
CA ARG A 728 7.86 20.27 19.21
C ARG A 728 7.85 21.57 20.03
N GLY A 729 6.98 21.66 21.03
CA GLY A 729 6.95 22.78 21.99
C GLY A 729 6.26 24.04 21.51
N GLU A 730 5.47 23.98 20.42
CA GLU A 730 4.59 25.08 20.04
C GLU A 730 3.37 25.19 20.94
N ALA A 731 2.88 26.41 21.12
CA ALA A 731 1.63 26.66 21.83
C ALA A 731 0.44 26.10 21.04
N THR A 732 -0.32 25.19 21.66
CA THR A 732 -1.53 24.59 21.08
C THR A 732 -2.71 24.71 22.05
N PRO A 733 -3.97 24.80 21.55
CA PRO A 733 -5.16 24.88 22.41
C PRO A 733 -5.52 23.51 22.97
N VAL A 734 -4.66 23.01 23.87
CA VAL A 734 -4.69 21.66 24.43
C VAL A 734 -6.09 21.24 24.93
N ASP A 735 -6.76 22.07 25.71
CA ASP A 735 -8.06 21.69 26.30
C ASP A 735 -9.13 21.47 25.24
N THR A 736 -9.13 22.28 24.17
CA THR A 736 -10.07 22.14 23.05
C THR A 736 -9.77 20.87 22.28
N LEU A 737 -8.50 20.62 21.96
CA LEU A 737 -8.07 19.46 21.20
C LEU A 737 -8.24 18.15 21.98
N ASP A 738 -8.06 18.15 23.30
CA ASP A 738 -8.33 17.00 24.16
C ASP A 738 -9.84 16.65 24.21
N VAL A 739 -10.74 17.64 24.08
CA VAL A 739 -12.19 17.40 23.96
C VAL A 739 -12.51 16.83 22.58
N GLU A 740 -11.94 17.40 21.52
CA GLU A 740 -12.10 16.89 20.15
C GLU A 740 -11.61 15.44 20.05
N ALA A 741 -10.39 15.15 20.49
CA ALA A 741 -9.79 13.81 20.44
C ALA A 741 -10.49 12.76 21.34
N ALA A 742 -11.29 13.20 22.31
CA ALA A 742 -12.12 12.31 23.12
C ALA A 742 -13.42 11.89 22.39
N SER A 743 -13.91 12.70 21.45
CA SER A 743 -15.14 12.43 20.70
C SER A 743 -15.01 11.19 19.81
N GLU A 744 -16.05 10.36 19.78
CA GLU A 744 -16.14 9.21 18.87
C GLU A 744 -16.40 9.62 17.41
N GLU A 745 -16.76 10.88 17.16
CA GLU A 745 -16.94 11.41 15.80
C GLU A 745 -15.62 11.66 15.06
N ARG A 746 -14.50 11.77 15.79
CA ARG A 746 -13.17 11.98 15.18
C ARG A 746 -12.58 10.68 14.67
N ALA A 747 -11.83 10.74 13.58
CA ALA A 747 -11.12 9.59 13.05
C ALA A 747 -10.19 8.96 14.09
N LEU A 748 -10.23 7.62 14.20
CA LEU A 748 -9.45 6.88 15.19
C LEU A 748 -7.95 7.19 15.11
N ASP A 749 -7.41 7.25 13.90
CA ASP A 749 -5.99 7.55 13.66
C ASP A 749 -5.60 8.94 14.17
N ALA A 750 -6.44 9.96 13.94
CA ALA A 750 -6.20 11.32 14.44
C ALA A 750 -6.17 11.37 15.98
N ARG A 751 -7.04 10.58 16.62
CA ARG A 751 -7.08 10.44 18.09
C ARG A 751 -5.80 9.77 18.60
N PHE A 752 -5.35 8.68 17.96
CA PHE A 752 -4.08 8.03 18.30
C PHE A 752 -2.90 8.99 18.17
N GLU A 753 -2.81 9.71 17.04
CA GLU A 753 -1.74 10.67 16.77
C GLU A 753 -1.69 11.79 17.84
N TRP A 754 -2.85 12.37 18.20
CA TRP A 754 -2.93 13.38 19.25
C TRP A 754 -2.51 12.84 20.63
N TRP A 755 -3.13 11.75 21.11
CA TRP A 755 -2.82 11.21 22.44
C TRP A 755 -1.39 10.67 22.56
N THR A 756 -0.80 10.21 21.46
CA THR A 756 0.62 9.82 21.41
C THR A 756 1.53 11.02 21.58
N ALA A 757 1.27 12.12 20.85
CA ALA A 757 2.05 13.35 20.98
C ALA A 757 1.96 13.93 22.40
N ARG A 758 0.76 13.91 23.00
CA ARG A 758 0.53 14.30 24.40
C ARG A 758 1.36 13.47 25.38
N ALA A 759 1.36 12.14 25.21
CA ALA A 759 2.13 11.24 26.06
C ALA A 759 3.64 11.51 25.95
N ARG A 760 4.17 11.64 24.73
CA ARG A 760 5.60 11.94 24.49
C ARG A 760 6.02 13.29 25.07
N ALA A 761 5.20 14.33 24.87
CA ALA A 761 5.47 15.65 25.43
C ALA A 761 5.58 15.62 26.97
N LEU A 762 4.70 14.87 27.64
CA LEU A 762 4.74 14.71 29.11
C LEU A 762 5.90 13.84 29.60
N VAL A 763 6.36 12.88 28.79
CA VAL A 763 7.55 12.06 29.08
C VAL A 763 8.84 12.89 28.95
N LEU A 764 8.86 13.95 28.14
CA LEU A 764 10.03 14.81 27.93
C LEU A 764 10.00 16.12 28.75
N GLY A 765 8.81 16.66 29.04
CA GLY A 765 8.63 17.97 29.68
C GLY A 765 8.38 17.94 31.21
N PRO A 766 8.27 19.11 31.86
CA PRO A 766 7.85 19.23 33.26
C PRO A 766 6.35 18.89 33.43
N ALA A 767 5.97 18.26 34.55
CA ALA A 767 4.61 17.76 34.83
C ALA A 767 3.59 18.88 35.18
N LEU A 768 3.43 19.87 34.31
CA LEU A 768 2.50 21.00 34.49
C LEU A 768 1.05 20.66 34.06
N GLU A 769 0.87 19.65 33.22
CA GLU A 769 -0.44 19.23 32.70
C GLU A 769 -0.82 17.83 33.23
N SER A 770 -2.12 17.52 33.30
CA SER A 770 -2.65 16.30 33.94
C SER A 770 -2.33 15.00 33.16
N PRO A 771 -1.36 14.18 33.61
CA PRO A 771 -0.96 12.97 32.89
C PRO A 771 -2.06 11.89 32.90
N ARG A 772 -2.93 11.93 33.91
CA ARG A 772 -4.00 10.96 34.12
C ARG A 772 -5.01 10.94 32.98
N ARG A 773 -5.40 12.10 32.45
CA ARG A 773 -6.34 12.21 31.32
C ARG A 773 -5.80 11.52 30.07
N VAL A 774 -4.52 11.71 29.78
CA VAL A 774 -3.83 11.09 28.63
C VAL A 774 -3.80 9.57 28.77
N LEU A 775 -3.48 9.06 29.97
CA LEU A 775 -3.47 7.61 30.24
C LEU A 775 -4.87 6.99 30.15
N GLU A 776 -5.89 7.65 30.69
CA GLU A 776 -7.29 7.20 30.59
C GLU A 776 -7.75 7.13 29.12
N ALA A 777 -7.40 8.14 28.31
CA ALA A 777 -7.70 8.15 26.89
C ALA A 777 -6.97 7.02 26.13
N LEU A 778 -5.67 6.82 26.35
CA LEU A 778 -4.91 5.74 25.71
C LEU A 778 -5.41 4.35 26.13
N LEU A 779 -5.76 4.16 27.40
CA LEU A 779 -6.36 2.91 27.90
C LEU A 779 -7.72 2.62 27.26
N ALA A 780 -8.52 3.66 26.99
CA ALA A 780 -9.80 3.53 26.28
C ALA A 780 -9.63 3.14 24.80
N LEU A 781 -8.46 3.40 24.21
CA LEU A 781 -8.13 3.04 22.83
C LEU A 781 -7.59 1.60 22.68
N VAL A 782 -7.11 0.96 23.75
CA VAL A 782 -6.57 -0.42 23.73
C VAL A 782 -7.49 -1.45 23.03
N PRO A 783 -8.82 -1.50 23.27
CA PRO A 783 -9.69 -2.49 22.62
C PRO A 783 -10.04 -2.15 21.15
N ARG A 784 -9.63 -0.98 20.64
CA ARG A 784 -9.99 -0.51 19.29
C ARG A 784 -8.99 -1.05 18.27
N ARG A 785 -9.49 -1.48 17.11
CA ARG A 785 -8.65 -1.88 15.97
C ARG A 785 -8.11 -0.64 15.28
N ALA A 786 -6.79 -0.53 15.18
CA ALA A 786 -6.09 0.60 14.57
C ALA A 786 -4.80 0.10 13.87
N PRO A 787 -4.24 0.88 12.94
CA PRO A 787 -2.99 0.55 12.27
C PRO A 787 -1.88 0.21 13.27
N VAL A 788 -1.12 -0.87 13.01
CA VAL A 788 -0.06 -1.35 13.90
C VAL A 788 1.01 -0.29 14.13
N GLY A 789 1.37 0.47 13.08
CA GLY A 789 2.30 1.58 13.13
C GLY A 789 1.85 2.79 13.95
N LEU A 790 0.55 2.90 14.26
CA LEU A 790 0.03 3.94 15.15
C LEU A 790 -0.09 3.44 16.59
N ARG A 791 -0.75 2.29 16.79
CA ARG A 791 -1.07 1.80 18.13
C ARG A 791 0.15 1.33 18.92
N GLY A 792 1.14 0.71 18.25
CA GLY A 792 2.37 0.25 18.89
C GLY A 792 3.13 1.40 19.56
N PRO A 793 3.54 2.44 18.81
CA PRO A 793 4.17 3.63 19.37
C PRO A 793 3.30 4.38 20.40
N ALA A 794 1.98 4.43 20.21
CA ALA A 794 1.06 5.09 21.14
C ALA A 794 1.05 4.44 22.52
N PHE A 795 0.86 3.12 22.57
CA PHE A 795 0.83 2.37 23.82
C PHE A 795 2.21 2.32 24.48
N PHE A 796 3.28 2.31 23.68
CA PHE A 796 4.63 2.43 24.20
C PHE A 796 4.85 3.78 24.92
N ALA A 797 4.53 4.90 24.28
CA ALA A 797 4.64 6.22 24.90
C ALA A 797 3.75 6.35 26.15
N GLY A 798 2.54 5.78 26.13
CA GLY A 798 1.66 5.72 27.28
C GLY A 798 2.24 4.89 28.44
N ALA A 799 2.89 3.77 28.16
CA ALA A 799 3.55 2.94 29.16
C ALA A 799 4.73 3.67 29.82
N GLU A 800 5.53 4.42 29.03
CA GLU A 800 6.61 5.28 29.55
C GLU A 800 6.06 6.38 30.46
N LEU A 801 4.98 7.04 30.05
CA LEU A 801 4.32 8.07 30.86
C LEU A 801 3.79 7.49 32.18
N ALA A 802 3.10 6.35 32.13
CA ALA A 802 2.57 5.68 33.31
C ALA A 802 3.67 5.25 34.28
N ALA A 803 4.77 4.70 33.77
CA ALA A 803 5.93 4.34 34.57
C ALA A 803 6.56 5.56 35.24
N ARG A 804 6.70 6.67 34.49
CA ARG A 804 7.26 7.93 35.00
C ARG A 804 6.45 8.51 36.17
N ILE A 805 5.12 8.37 36.16
CA ILE A 805 4.25 8.89 37.23
C ILE A 805 3.93 7.86 38.33
N GLY A 806 4.45 6.64 38.23
CA GLY A 806 4.24 5.57 39.23
C GLY A 806 2.90 4.83 39.13
N ASP A 807 2.18 4.92 38.00
CA ASP A 807 0.95 4.15 37.76
C ASP A 807 1.28 2.76 37.19
N GLY A 808 1.56 1.81 38.09
CA GLY A 808 1.99 0.46 37.72
C GLY A 808 0.95 -0.36 36.94
N GLU A 809 -0.34 -0.11 37.16
CA GLU A 809 -1.40 -0.85 36.46
C GLU A 809 -1.60 -0.33 35.03
N ALA A 810 -1.62 0.99 34.84
CA ALA A 810 -1.65 1.59 33.51
C ALA A 810 -0.39 1.22 32.70
N ALA A 811 0.79 1.29 33.32
CA ALA A 811 2.06 0.91 32.70
C ALA A 811 2.04 -0.54 32.22
N ARG A 812 1.55 -1.47 33.05
CA ARG A 812 1.43 -2.89 32.70
C ARG A 812 0.47 -3.12 31.53
N ARG A 813 -0.73 -2.52 31.56
CA ARG A 813 -1.75 -2.71 30.51
C ARG A 813 -1.29 -2.15 29.16
N LEU A 814 -0.70 -0.95 29.16
CA LEU A 814 -0.21 -0.31 27.94
C LEU A 814 1.04 -1.03 27.40
N ALA A 815 1.95 -1.49 28.26
CA ALA A 815 3.11 -2.30 27.83
C ALA A 815 2.68 -3.63 27.19
N LEU A 816 1.66 -4.31 27.73
CA LEU A 816 1.11 -5.53 27.12
C LEU A 816 0.53 -5.26 25.74
N ALA A 817 -0.24 -4.18 25.58
CA ALA A 817 -0.80 -3.77 24.30
C ALA A 817 0.29 -3.39 23.27
N ALA A 818 1.35 -2.70 23.70
CA ALA A 818 2.50 -2.39 22.87
C ALA A 818 3.25 -3.66 22.44
N ALA A 819 3.47 -4.61 23.36
CA ALA A 819 4.13 -5.88 23.09
C ALA A 819 3.32 -6.77 22.13
N GLU A 820 1.99 -6.72 22.19
CA GLU A 820 1.11 -7.39 21.22
C GLU A 820 1.26 -6.79 19.83
N ALA A 821 1.21 -5.46 19.70
CA ALA A 821 1.46 -4.78 18.44
C ALA A 821 2.86 -5.08 17.88
N ALA A 822 3.87 -5.18 18.75
CA ALA A 822 5.25 -5.47 18.35
C ALA A 822 5.38 -6.87 17.74
N ARG A 823 4.75 -7.88 18.38
CA ARG A 823 4.73 -9.26 17.86
C ARG A 823 3.98 -9.35 16.53
N GLU A 824 2.88 -8.62 16.39
CA GLU A 824 2.11 -8.58 15.14
C GLU A 824 2.94 -8.00 13.99
N LEU A 825 3.61 -6.85 14.20
CA LEU A 825 4.48 -6.25 13.19
C LEU A 825 5.66 -7.18 12.85
N ALA A 826 6.36 -7.70 13.85
CA ALA A 826 7.52 -8.58 13.64
C ALA A 826 7.16 -9.88 12.90
N ALA A 827 5.94 -10.40 13.08
CA ALA A 827 5.46 -11.60 12.39
C ALA A 827 5.09 -11.33 10.92
N ARG A 828 4.70 -10.10 10.55
CA ARG A 828 4.15 -9.76 9.24
C ARG A 828 5.08 -8.95 8.33
N ALA A 829 6.10 -8.28 8.88
CA ALA A 829 6.93 -7.34 8.14
C ALA A 829 7.60 -7.92 6.89
N GLY A 830 7.95 -9.21 6.94
CA GLY A 830 8.70 -9.91 5.88
C GLY A 830 10.17 -10.10 6.22
N PRO A 831 10.86 -11.06 5.58
CA PRO A 831 12.23 -11.45 5.93
C PRO A 831 13.29 -10.39 5.61
N ARG A 832 13.10 -9.56 4.58
CA ARG A 832 14.07 -8.54 4.14
C ARG A 832 14.14 -7.36 5.10
N VAL A 833 13.04 -7.06 5.79
CA VAL A 833 12.89 -5.91 6.69
C VAL A 833 12.82 -6.30 8.17
N ALA A 834 12.87 -7.59 8.48
CA ALA A 834 12.72 -8.12 9.84
C ALA A 834 13.81 -7.60 10.80
N ALA A 835 15.01 -7.34 10.27
CA ALA A 835 16.13 -6.82 11.06
C ALA A 835 15.84 -5.38 11.52
N GLU A 836 15.44 -4.51 10.60
CA GLU A 836 15.09 -3.11 10.91
C GLU A 836 13.89 -3.02 11.85
N VAL A 837 12.86 -3.85 11.65
CA VAL A 837 11.69 -3.88 12.54
C VAL A 837 12.07 -4.21 13.98
N ARG A 838 13.00 -5.15 14.21
CA ARG A 838 13.48 -5.50 15.56
C ARG A 838 14.27 -4.37 16.23
N LEU A 839 14.82 -3.44 15.44
CA LEU A 839 15.55 -2.28 15.96
C LEU A 839 14.62 -1.16 16.45
N LEU A 840 13.33 -1.20 16.10
CA LEU A 840 12.35 -0.22 16.55
C LEU A 840 12.27 -0.22 18.10
N PRO A 841 12.34 0.95 18.77
CA PRO A 841 12.38 1.02 20.23
C PRO A 841 11.22 0.29 20.93
N TRP A 842 10.00 0.48 20.42
CA TRP A 842 8.79 -0.11 20.97
C TRP A 842 8.66 -1.61 20.66
N VAL A 843 9.33 -2.12 19.61
CA VAL A 843 9.38 -3.55 19.29
C VAL A 843 10.39 -4.25 20.18
N ARG A 844 11.61 -3.72 20.29
CA ARG A 844 12.68 -4.26 21.14
C ARG A 844 12.28 -4.39 22.61
N LEU A 845 11.55 -3.39 23.13
CA LEU A 845 11.04 -3.40 24.51
C LEU A 845 9.81 -4.29 24.69
N GLY A 846 9.01 -4.47 23.64
CA GLY A 846 7.88 -5.40 23.60
C GLY A 846 8.30 -6.87 23.64
N GLU A 847 9.40 -7.23 22.96
CA GLU A 847 9.96 -8.60 22.98
C GLU A 847 10.65 -8.95 24.32
N SER A 848 11.18 -7.94 25.02
CA SER A 848 11.84 -8.12 26.33
C SER A 848 10.87 -8.06 27.52
N SER A 849 9.60 -7.69 27.29
CA SER A 849 8.57 -7.78 28.32
C SER A 849 8.27 -9.25 28.65
N PRO A 850 8.46 -9.70 29.91
CA PRO A 850 8.32 -11.09 30.24
C PRO A 850 6.88 -11.55 29.96
N THR A 851 6.75 -12.54 29.07
CA THR A 851 5.55 -13.37 28.98
C THR A 851 5.12 -13.76 30.39
N THR A 852 3.82 -13.92 30.62
CA THR A 852 3.21 -14.39 31.87
C THR A 852 3.64 -15.81 32.29
N GLY A 853 4.81 -16.32 31.85
CA GLY A 853 5.38 -17.62 32.18
C GLY A 853 6.35 -17.59 33.36
N PHE A 854 6.65 -18.79 33.88
CA PHE A 854 7.68 -19.03 34.89
C PHE A 854 9.08 -18.72 34.34
N SER A 855 9.95 -18.12 35.16
CA SER A 855 11.38 -18.07 34.85
C SER A 855 11.99 -19.49 34.88
N ALA A 856 13.15 -19.69 34.24
CA ALA A 856 13.85 -20.98 34.28
C ALA A 856 14.15 -21.46 35.72
N GLU A 857 14.47 -20.52 36.62
CA GLU A 857 14.68 -20.80 38.05
C GLU A 857 13.38 -21.24 38.74
N GLN A 858 12.26 -20.57 38.43
CA GLN A 858 10.95 -20.93 38.96
C GLN A 858 10.46 -22.29 38.43
N LEU A 859 10.74 -22.61 37.16
CA LEU A 859 10.49 -23.94 36.60
C LEU A 859 11.32 -25.02 37.29
N ALA A 860 12.59 -24.74 37.59
CA ALA A 860 13.44 -25.65 38.36
C ALA A 860 12.94 -25.83 39.81
N ASP A 861 12.40 -24.78 40.44
CA ASP A 861 11.74 -24.84 41.74
C ASP A 861 10.47 -25.69 41.70
N VAL A 862 9.61 -25.53 40.68
CA VAL A 862 8.42 -26.39 40.48
C VAL A 862 8.85 -27.85 40.27
N ASP A 863 9.84 -28.12 39.41
CA ASP A 863 10.35 -29.48 39.19
C ASP A 863 10.91 -30.09 40.50
N ARG A 864 11.62 -29.30 41.31
CA ARG A 864 12.08 -29.72 42.64
C ARG A 864 10.93 -30.07 43.57
N LEU A 865 9.88 -29.23 43.62
CA LEU A 865 8.69 -29.50 44.42
C LEU A 865 7.97 -30.77 43.95
N VAL A 866 7.78 -30.95 42.63
CA VAL A 866 7.14 -32.13 42.04
C VAL A 866 7.95 -33.41 42.27
N ARG A 867 9.28 -33.37 42.15
CA ARG A 867 10.15 -34.52 42.50
C ARG A 867 10.11 -34.82 43.99
N ALA A 868 10.03 -33.80 44.84
CA ALA A 868 9.88 -33.99 46.28
C ALA A 868 8.55 -34.66 46.63
N LEU A 869 7.47 -34.41 45.87
CA LEU A 869 6.20 -35.14 45.99
C LEU A 869 6.35 -36.65 45.71
N GLY A 870 7.28 -37.04 44.83
CA GLY A 870 7.56 -38.45 44.53
C GLY A 870 8.36 -39.20 45.60
N ARG A 871 9.01 -38.48 46.55
CA ARG A 871 9.84 -39.08 47.61
C ARG A 871 9.01 -39.32 48.87
N ARG A 872 8.84 -40.58 49.25
CA ARG A 872 7.79 -41.05 50.18
C ARG A 872 7.96 -40.71 51.68
N ASP A 873 8.99 -39.97 52.10
CA ASP A 873 9.46 -40.15 53.47
C ASP A 873 9.41 -38.96 54.44
N ARG A 874 9.22 -37.69 54.05
CA ARG A 874 9.16 -36.58 55.04
C ARG A 874 8.27 -35.39 54.60
N LEU A 875 7.09 -35.26 55.21
CA LEU A 875 6.12 -34.17 54.94
C LEU A 875 6.63 -32.78 55.39
N LYS A 876 7.31 -32.68 56.53
CA LYS A 876 7.73 -31.39 57.10
C LYS A 876 8.70 -30.59 56.17
N PRO A 877 9.78 -31.18 55.64
CA PRO A 877 10.68 -30.48 54.71
C PRO A 877 10.00 -30.00 53.42
N LEU A 878 9.00 -30.75 52.93
CA LEU A 878 8.24 -30.34 51.75
C LEU A 878 7.39 -29.09 52.02
N LEU A 879 6.73 -29.04 53.18
CA LEU A 879 5.93 -27.86 53.56
C LEU A 879 6.81 -26.61 53.71
N GLU A 880 8.02 -26.76 54.24
CA GLU A 880 8.99 -25.67 54.35
C GLU A 880 9.44 -25.19 52.96
N GLN A 881 9.77 -26.10 52.04
CA GLN A 881 10.14 -25.77 50.66
C GLN A 881 9.01 -25.05 49.89
N VAL A 882 7.77 -25.48 50.11
CA VAL A 882 6.58 -24.83 49.52
C VAL A 882 6.50 -23.37 49.98
N VAL A 883 6.64 -23.11 51.28
CA VAL A 883 6.56 -21.73 51.81
C VAL A 883 7.77 -20.91 51.33
N ASP A 884 8.97 -21.48 51.31
CA ASP A 884 10.18 -20.78 50.83
C ASP A 884 10.03 -20.34 49.36
N ALA A 885 9.49 -21.20 48.49
CA ALA A 885 9.24 -20.86 47.09
C ALA A 885 8.20 -19.75 46.96
N LEU A 886 7.11 -19.82 47.72
CA LEU A 886 6.03 -18.83 47.69
C LEU A 886 6.49 -17.46 48.17
N VAL A 887 7.26 -17.41 49.26
CA VAL A 887 7.81 -16.16 49.81
C VAL A 887 8.82 -15.55 48.83
N LEU A 888 9.69 -16.37 48.22
CA LEU A 888 10.67 -15.91 47.24
C LEU A 888 10.01 -15.36 45.96
N TRP A 889 9.06 -16.08 45.37
CA TRP A 889 8.46 -15.70 44.09
C TRP A 889 7.52 -14.51 44.19
N THR A 890 6.86 -14.33 45.33
CA THR A 890 6.01 -13.15 45.59
C THR A 890 6.81 -11.99 46.18
N GLY A 891 8.02 -12.25 46.70
CA GLY A 891 8.90 -11.26 47.31
C GLY A 891 8.30 -10.60 48.54
N VAL A 892 7.41 -11.30 49.25
CA VAL A 892 6.66 -10.81 50.42
C VAL A 892 7.42 -11.06 51.71
N GLU A 893 7.10 -10.31 52.77
CA GLU A 893 7.81 -10.40 54.05
C GLU A 893 7.72 -11.79 54.70
N ARG A 894 6.51 -12.38 54.73
CA ARG A 894 6.22 -13.61 55.48
C ARG A 894 5.28 -14.55 54.73
N GLY A 895 5.50 -15.84 54.90
CA GLY A 895 4.60 -16.90 54.44
C GLY A 895 4.35 -17.94 55.52
N LEU A 896 3.09 -18.36 55.65
CA LEU A 896 2.63 -19.35 56.60
C LEU A 896 1.79 -20.41 55.90
N LEU A 897 1.99 -21.66 56.26
CA LEU A 897 1.16 -22.79 55.83
C LEU A 897 0.47 -23.40 57.05
N LEU A 898 -0.85 -23.27 57.09
CA LEU A 898 -1.70 -23.71 58.18
C LEU A 898 -2.47 -24.96 57.75
N LEU A 899 -2.45 -26.03 58.56
CA LEU A 899 -3.28 -27.22 58.32
C LEU A 899 -4.46 -27.28 59.29
N ARG A 900 -5.60 -27.81 58.81
CA ARG A 900 -6.79 -28.06 59.61
C ARG A 900 -6.55 -29.21 60.58
N ALA A 901 -6.80 -28.97 61.87
CA ALA A 901 -6.78 -29.99 62.93
C ALA A 901 -8.22 -30.35 63.36
N PRO A 902 -8.43 -31.46 64.08
CA PRO A 902 -9.76 -31.82 64.63
C PRO A 902 -10.37 -30.67 65.45
N GLY A 903 -11.65 -30.35 65.20
CA GLY A 903 -12.35 -29.21 65.80
C GLY A 903 -12.14 -27.88 65.07
N ASP A 904 -11.84 -27.91 63.76
CA ASP A 904 -11.69 -26.75 62.86
C ASP A 904 -10.65 -25.70 63.25
N LYS A 905 -9.68 -26.10 64.07
CA LYS A 905 -8.55 -25.24 64.44
C LYS A 905 -7.47 -25.31 63.37
N LEU A 906 -7.08 -24.16 62.84
CA LEU A 906 -5.92 -24.02 61.96
C LEU A 906 -4.63 -24.02 62.78
N ARG A 907 -3.68 -24.88 62.43
CA ARG A 907 -2.37 -24.95 63.09
C ARG A 907 -1.24 -24.71 62.10
N PRO A 908 -0.28 -23.81 62.40
CA PRO A 908 0.88 -23.61 61.56
C PRO A 908 1.73 -24.87 61.50
N ARG A 909 2.13 -25.26 60.29
CA ARG A 909 3.02 -26.40 60.04
C ARG A 909 4.33 -26.00 59.38
N ALA A 910 4.35 -24.89 58.68
CA ALA A 910 5.54 -24.19 58.23
C ALA A 910 5.27 -22.69 58.27
N ALA A 911 6.26 -21.89 58.65
CA ALA A 911 6.18 -20.44 58.71
C ALA A 911 7.58 -19.86 58.48
N ARG A 912 7.76 -19.13 57.39
CA ARG A 912 9.07 -18.67 56.90
C ARG A 912 9.02 -17.20 56.48
N ASN A 913 10.18 -16.55 56.47
CA ASN A 913 10.39 -15.20 55.93
C ASN A 913 11.36 -15.23 54.73
N LEU A 914 11.63 -14.06 54.13
CA LEU A 914 12.56 -13.92 52.99
C LEU A 914 13.97 -14.49 53.23
N LEU A 915 14.42 -14.56 54.49
CA LEU A 915 15.72 -15.10 54.88
C LEU A 915 15.69 -16.62 55.11
N ARG A 916 14.57 -17.30 54.80
CA ARG A 916 14.32 -18.73 55.08
C ARG A 916 14.44 -19.11 56.55
N ALA A 917 14.28 -18.15 57.46
CA ALA A 917 14.28 -18.38 58.89
C ALA A 917 12.89 -18.82 59.37
N ASP A 918 12.83 -19.73 60.36
CA ASP A 918 11.58 -20.11 61.02
C ASP A 918 11.00 -18.94 61.84
N LEU A 919 9.69 -18.70 61.70
CA LEU A 919 8.97 -17.71 62.49
C LEU A 919 8.58 -18.30 63.86
N THR A 920 8.81 -17.57 64.95
CA THR A 920 8.47 -18.00 66.32
C THR A 920 7.73 -16.93 67.12
N GLY A 921 6.94 -17.38 68.10
CA GLY A 921 6.24 -16.48 69.05
C GLY A 921 5.35 -15.45 68.34
N PRO A 922 5.52 -14.13 68.62
CA PRO A 922 4.70 -13.06 68.02
C PRO A 922 4.75 -13.01 66.48
N GLN A 923 5.78 -13.60 65.86
CA GLN A 923 5.92 -13.59 64.40
C GLN A 923 4.91 -14.50 63.68
N LEU A 924 4.25 -15.40 64.43
CA LEU A 924 3.18 -16.28 63.94
C LEU A 924 1.79 -15.61 63.95
N GLU A 925 1.68 -14.37 64.44
CA GLU A 925 0.43 -13.61 64.42
C GLU A 925 -0.02 -13.32 62.97
N LEU A 926 -1.29 -13.66 62.71
CA LEU A 926 -1.94 -13.57 61.40
C LEU A 926 -3.43 -13.24 61.56
N SER A 927 -4.05 -12.75 60.50
CA SER A 927 -5.49 -12.50 60.49
C SER A 927 -6.27 -13.81 60.38
N GLN A 928 -6.82 -14.27 61.51
CA GLN A 928 -7.61 -15.51 61.58
C GLN A 928 -8.91 -15.41 60.76
N SER A 929 -9.49 -14.22 60.63
CA SER A 929 -10.71 -13.98 59.84
C SER A 929 -10.46 -14.22 58.35
N LEU A 930 -9.36 -13.69 57.80
CA LEU A 930 -8.95 -13.93 56.41
C LEU A 930 -8.66 -15.39 56.12
N ALA A 931 -7.88 -16.04 56.99
CA ALA A 931 -7.51 -17.44 56.86
C ALA A 931 -8.73 -18.38 56.89
N ARG A 932 -9.69 -18.13 57.80
CA ARG A 932 -10.93 -18.92 57.89
C ARG A 932 -11.87 -18.68 56.72
N ARG A 933 -11.96 -17.45 56.21
CA ARG A 933 -12.80 -17.12 55.06
C ARG A 933 -12.34 -17.84 53.80
N ALA A 934 -11.04 -17.79 53.50
CA ALA A 934 -10.47 -18.53 52.38
C ALA A 934 -10.76 -20.04 52.49
N LEU A 935 -10.66 -20.60 53.70
CA LEU A 935 -10.96 -22.00 53.96
C LEU A 935 -12.46 -22.35 53.78
N ALA A 936 -13.37 -21.48 54.25
CA ALA A 936 -14.81 -21.69 54.19
C ALA A 936 -15.36 -21.53 52.77
N GLN A 937 -14.83 -20.57 52.01
CA GLN A 937 -15.27 -20.28 50.65
C GLN A 937 -14.60 -21.19 49.61
N GLY A 938 -13.47 -21.81 49.94
CA GLY A 938 -12.69 -22.60 48.98
C GLY A 938 -12.00 -21.75 47.91
N GLU A 939 -12.09 -20.42 48.00
CA GLU A 939 -11.46 -19.46 47.10
C GLU A 939 -10.43 -18.58 47.84
N PRO A 940 -9.38 -18.11 47.14
CA PRO A 940 -8.44 -17.12 47.64
C PRO A 940 -9.07 -15.80 48.01
N VAL A 941 -8.49 -15.18 49.04
CA VAL A 941 -8.87 -13.86 49.53
C VAL A 941 -7.65 -12.95 49.46
N VAL A 942 -7.75 -11.83 48.73
CA VAL A 942 -6.73 -10.78 48.65
C VAL A 942 -7.23 -9.55 49.40
N ALA A 943 -6.39 -8.95 50.23
CA ALA A 943 -6.68 -7.69 50.91
C ALA A 943 -5.51 -6.70 50.71
N VAL A 944 -5.82 -5.44 50.38
CA VAL A 944 -4.83 -4.38 50.14
C VAL A 944 -5.25 -3.11 50.88
N ASP A 945 -4.49 -2.72 51.92
CA ASP A 945 -4.80 -1.62 52.85
C ASP A 945 -6.23 -1.70 53.48
N ALA A 946 -6.41 -1.20 54.70
CA ALA A 946 -7.66 -1.30 55.46
C ALA A 946 -8.82 -0.39 54.93
N SER A 947 -8.96 -0.19 53.62
CA SER A 947 -9.90 0.77 53.02
C SER A 947 -10.65 0.21 51.80
N GLY A 948 -11.38 -0.89 51.97
CA GLY A 948 -12.25 -1.52 50.96
C GLY A 948 -13.55 -2.08 51.56
N ASP A 949 -14.47 -2.64 50.77
CA ASP A 949 -15.89 -2.93 51.10
C ASP A 949 -16.21 -3.94 52.24
N LEU A 950 -15.28 -4.27 53.15
CA LEU A 950 -15.46 -5.36 54.15
C LEU A 950 -15.07 -4.97 55.60
N PRO A 951 -15.99 -4.35 56.37
CA PRO A 951 -15.76 -3.86 57.75
C PRO A 951 -15.16 -4.87 58.73
N GLU A 952 -15.65 -6.12 58.73
CA GLU A 952 -15.27 -7.16 59.71
C GLU A 952 -13.82 -7.67 59.54
N VAL A 953 -13.21 -7.43 58.39
CA VAL A 953 -11.85 -7.86 58.06
C VAL A 953 -10.83 -6.75 58.38
N HIS A 954 -11.29 -5.50 58.48
CA HIS A 954 -10.41 -4.34 58.68
C HIS A 954 -9.78 -4.29 60.07
N GLU A 955 -10.51 -4.66 61.12
CA GLU A 955 -9.98 -4.58 62.50
C GLU A 955 -8.73 -5.45 62.68
N SER A 956 -8.72 -6.68 62.15
CA SER A 956 -7.60 -7.60 62.29
C SER A 956 -6.41 -7.25 61.37
N VAL A 957 -6.67 -6.72 60.18
CA VAL A 957 -5.63 -6.28 59.23
C VAL A 957 -4.97 -4.98 59.70
N HIS A 958 -5.76 -4.05 60.26
CA HIS A 958 -5.27 -2.79 60.81
C HIS A 958 -4.50 -3.00 62.13
N ALA A 959 -5.00 -3.86 63.04
CA ALA A 959 -4.30 -4.20 64.28
C ALA A 959 -2.91 -4.82 64.03
N LEU A 960 -2.77 -5.60 62.94
CA LEU A 960 -1.51 -6.24 62.53
C LEU A 960 -0.64 -5.37 61.61
N LYS A 961 -1.06 -4.14 61.28
CA LYS A 961 -0.36 -3.18 60.40
C LYS A 961 0.03 -3.76 59.03
N LEU A 962 -0.85 -4.56 58.41
CA LEU A 962 -0.56 -5.21 57.13
C LEU A 962 -0.91 -4.28 55.95
N ARG A 963 -0.04 -4.20 54.93
CA ARG A 963 -0.25 -3.38 53.71
C ARG A 963 -0.80 -4.22 52.56
N SER A 964 -0.45 -5.50 52.50
CA SER A 964 -1.07 -6.46 51.60
C SER A 964 -1.08 -7.87 52.20
N VAL A 965 -2.15 -8.62 51.92
CA VAL A 965 -2.35 -10.00 52.41
C VAL A 965 -3.00 -10.85 51.32
N LEU A 966 -2.55 -12.09 51.19
CA LEU A 966 -3.15 -13.12 50.34
C LEU A 966 -3.32 -14.41 51.15
N ALA A 967 -4.56 -14.91 51.23
CA ALA A 967 -4.89 -16.22 51.81
C ALA A 967 -5.42 -17.15 50.71
N VAL A 968 -4.75 -18.28 50.48
CA VAL A 968 -5.10 -19.27 49.43
C VAL A 968 -5.42 -20.62 50.07
N PRO A 969 -6.62 -21.18 49.88
CA PRO A 969 -6.98 -22.46 50.47
C PRO A 969 -6.23 -23.63 49.81
N LEU A 970 -5.84 -24.60 50.62
CA LEU A 970 -5.24 -25.86 50.20
C LEU A 970 -6.33 -26.90 49.96
N VAL A 971 -6.90 -26.89 48.75
CA VAL A 971 -8.00 -27.78 48.39
C VAL A 971 -7.48 -28.99 47.61
N ALA A 972 -7.78 -30.19 48.09
CA ALA A 972 -7.52 -31.43 47.36
C ALA A 972 -8.76 -32.33 47.40
N ARG A 973 -9.15 -32.86 46.24
CA ARG A 973 -10.32 -33.75 46.09
C ARG A 973 -11.62 -33.17 46.69
N GLY A 974 -11.80 -31.85 46.58
CA GLY A 974 -12.98 -31.13 47.10
C GLY A 974 -12.95 -30.83 48.61
N GLU A 975 -11.89 -31.20 49.33
CA GLU A 975 -11.73 -30.92 50.75
C GLU A 975 -10.66 -29.84 50.99
N ALA A 976 -10.99 -28.81 51.78
CA ALA A 976 -10.04 -27.80 52.22
C ALA A 976 -9.21 -28.31 53.41
N LEU A 977 -7.96 -28.70 53.13
CA LEU A 977 -7.03 -29.31 54.09
C LEU A 977 -6.30 -28.27 54.96
N GLY A 978 -6.28 -27.02 54.52
CA GLY A 978 -5.52 -25.94 55.14
C GLY A 978 -5.56 -24.66 54.31
N VAL A 979 -4.69 -23.71 54.65
CA VAL A 979 -4.56 -22.43 53.95
C VAL A 979 -3.10 -21.98 53.94
N VAL A 980 -2.67 -21.42 52.82
CA VAL A 980 -1.42 -20.67 52.70
C VAL A 980 -1.75 -19.19 52.90
N TYR A 981 -0.99 -18.53 53.76
CA TYR A 981 -1.17 -17.14 54.14
C TYR A 981 0.13 -16.38 53.88
N LEU A 982 0.07 -15.38 53.02
CA LEU A 982 1.19 -14.53 52.65
C LEU A 982 0.85 -13.08 53.04
N ASP A 983 1.79 -12.37 53.66
CA ASP A 983 1.60 -10.96 54.01
C ASP A 983 2.86 -10.13 53.83
N ASP A 984 2.64 -8.83 53.66
CA ASP A 984 3.68 -7.81 53.58
C ASP A 984 3.22 -6.54 54.34
N ARG A 985 4.06 -6.05 55.26
CA ARG A 985 3.78 -4.83 56.05
C ARG A 985 4.32 -3.56 55.43
N VAL A 986 5.02 -3.63 54.29
CA VAL A 986 5.66 -2.48 53.63
C VAL A 986 5.03 -2.22 52.26
N ARG A 987 4.88 -3.24 51.42
CA ARG A 987 4.43 -3.13 50.04
C ARG A 987 2.90 -3.17 49.93
N ARG A 988 2.33 -2.11 49.33
CA ARG A 988 0.90 -2.08 48.97
C ARG A 988 0.68 -2.81 47.66
N GLY A 989 -0.35 -3.64 47.58
CA GLY A 989 -0.74 -4.33 46.34
C GLY A 989 0.26 -5.39 45.87
N ALA A 990 0.95 -6.09 46.79
CA ALA A 990 1.96 -7.09 46.44
C ALA A 990 1.42 -8.33 45.69
N PHE A 991 0.09 -8.47 45.57
CA PHE A 991 -0.56 -9.64 44.98
C PHE A 991 -1.47 -9.24 43.81
N GLY A 992 -0.92 -9.30 42.59
CA GLY A 992 -1.68 -9.16 41.35
C GLY A 992 -2.18 -10.50 40.81
N ALA A 993 -2.75 -10.48 39.60
CA ALA A 993 -3.24 -11.69 38.94
C ALA A 993 -2.12 -12.74 38.68
N ARG A 994 -0.88 -12.28 38.46
CA ARG A 994 0.29 -13.13 38.22
C ARG A 994 0.70 -13.87 39.50
N GLU A 995 0.86 -13.16 40.61
CA GLU A 995 1.23 -13.75 41.90
C GLU A 995 0.15 -14.71 42.38
N LEU A 996 -1.13 -14.35 42.21
CA LEU A 996 -2.25 -15.22 42.56
C LEU A 996 -2.24 -16.53 41.77
N ALA A 997 -1.95 -16.49 40.46
CA ALA A 997 -1.87 -17.70 39.63
C ALA A 997 -0.76 -18.65 40.11
N TRP A 998 0.41 -18.11 40.46
CA TRP A 998 1.55 -18.88 40.98
C TRP A 998 1.28 -19.47 42.36
N VAL A 999 0.74 -18.66 43.27
CA VAL A 999 0.42 -19.12 44.62
C VAL A 999 -0.67 -20.20 44.58
N ARG A 1000 -1.69 -20.06 43.71
CA ARG A 1000 -2.71 -21.10 43.50
C ARG A 1000 -2.11 -22.41 42.97
N LEU A 1001 -1.20 -22.37 42.00
CA LEU A 1001 -0.57 -23.58 41.47
C LEU A 1001 0.20 -24.34 42.56
N VAL A 1002 1.08 -23.63 43.28
CA VAL A 1002 1.90 -24.23 44.32
C VAL A 1002 1.04 -24.70 45.51
N ALA A 1003 0.02 -23.94 45.88
CA ALA A 1003 -0.96 -24.35 46.89
C ALA A 1003 -1.70 -25.64 46.48
N THR A 1004 -2.06 -25.78 45.20
CA THR A 1004 -2.69 -27.00 44.69
C THR A 1004 -1.75 -28.19 44.78
N LEU A 1005 -0.49 -28.04 44.36
CA LEU A 1005 0.53 -29.09 44.46
C LEU A 1005 0.78 -29.50 45.92
N ALA A 1006 0.87 -28.52 46.83
CA ALA A 1006 1.02 -28.77 48.25
C ALA A 1006 -0.20 -29.50 48.84
N ALA A 1007 -1.42 -29.11 48.46
CA ALA A 1007 -2.65 -29.75 48.92
C ALA A 1007 -2.70 -31.23 48.52
N VAL A 1008 -2.31 -31.56 47.29
CA VAL A 1008 -2.21 -32.95 46.81
C VAL A 1008 -1.21 -33.75 47.65
N ALA A 1009 -0.05 -33.17 47.97
CA ALA A 1009 0.97 -33.78 48.82
C ALA A 1009 0.45 -34.13 50.22
N ILE A 1010 -0.24 -33.17 50.83
CA ILE A 1010 -0.77 -33.27 52.18
C ILE A 1010 -1.86 -34.34 52.23
N ALA A 1011 -2.71 -34.39 51.20
CA ALA A 1011 -3.74 -35.42 51.05
C ALA A 1011 -3.11 -36.82 50.99
N ASP A 1012 -2.09 -37.02 50.14
CA ASP A 1012 -1.43 -38.31 49.99
C ASP A 1012 -0.74 -38.76 51.28
N ALA A 1013 0.00 -37.86 51.95
CA ALA A 1013 0.64 -38.16 53.23
C ALA A 1013 -0.38 -38.53 54.32
N ARG A 1014 -1.55 -37.87 54.35
CA ARG A 1014 -2.64 -38.18 55.27
C ARG A 1014 -3.22 -39.58 55.01
N ASP A 1015 -3.53 -39.90 53.76
CA ASP A 1015 -4.08 -41.19 53.33
C ASP A 1015 -3.12 -42.33 53.68
N GLN A 1016 -1.81 -42.14 53.48
CA GLN A 1016 -0.79 -43.13 53.84
C GLN A 1016 -0.71 -43.40 55.34
N ILE A 1017 -0.81 -42.36 56.19
CA ILE A 1017 -0.81 -42.54 57.66
C ILE A 1017 -2.04 -43.34 58.10
N LEU A 1018 -3.20 -43.06 57.50
CA LEU A 1018 -4.44 -43.78 57.77
C LEU A 1018 -4.33 -45.24 57.32
N LEU A 1019 -3.79 -45.50 56.13
CA LEU A 1019 -3.55 -46.84 55.61
C LEU A 1019 -2.58 -47.64 56.48
N ARG A 1020 -1.45 -47.05 56.90
CA ARG A 1020 -0.49 -47.70 57.81
C ARG A 1020 -1.13 -48.04 59.17
N ARG A 1021 -2.00 -47.18 59.70
CA ARG A 1021 -2.76 -47.44 60.92
C ARG A 1021 -3.78 -48.56 60.72
N ALA A 1022 -4.47 -48.61 59.59
CA ALA A 1022 -5.42 -49.67 59.24
C ALA A 1022 -4.72 -51.03 59.10
N VAL A 1023 -3.59 -51.10 58.39
CA VAL A 1023 -2.78 -52.32 58.24
C VAL A 1023 -2.26 -52.82 59.60
N ARG A 1024 -1.79 -51.92 60.47
CA ARG A 1024 -1.37 -52.30 61.84
C ARG A 1024 -2.53 -52.82 62.69
N ARG A 1025 -3.75 -52.29 62.52
CA ARG A 1025 -4.95 -52.81 63.21
C ARG A 1025 -5.35 -54.18 62.65
N ALA A 1026 -5.32 -54.37 61.33
CA ALA A 1026 -5.63 -55.63 60.67
C ALA A 1026 -4.68 -56.75 61.12
N ARG A 1027 -3.35 -56.51 61.11
CA ARG A 1027 -2.36 -57.47 61.61
C ARG A 1027 -2.54 -57.84 63.08
N ARG A 1028 -2.97 -56.89 63.93
CA ARG A 1028 -3.28 -57.17 65.34
C ARG A 1028 -4.56 -57.97 65.52
N ALA A 1029 -5.52 -57.86 64.61
CA ALA A 1029 -6.74 -58.68 64.63
C ALA A 1029 -6.45 -60.09 64.13
N GLU A 1030 -5.65 -60.22 63.07
CA GLU A 1030 -5.18 -61.50 62.52
C GLU A 1030 -4.38 -62.32 63.54
N ALA A 1031 -3.46 -61.69 64.26
CA ALA A 1031 -2.71 -62.35 65.33
C ALA A 1031 -3.61 -62.88 66.46
N ARG A 1032 -4.68 -62.14 66.83
CA ARG A 1032 -5.67 -62.61 67.83
C ARG A 1032 -6.50 -63.78 67.30
N LEU A 1033 -6.87 -63.73 66.02
CA LEU A 1033 -7.63 -64.80 65.38
C LEU A 1033 -6.81 -66.09 65.32
N ALA A 1034 -5.50 -66.00 65.01
CA ALA A 1034 -4.58 -67.12 65.00
C ALA A 1034 -4.45 -67.79 66.40
N THR A 1035 -4.39 -67.00 67.48
CA THR A 1035 -4.37 -67.53 68.84
C THR A 1035 -5.68 -68.22 69.23
N LEU A 1036 -6.82 -67.69 68.79
CA LEU A 1036 -8.14 -68.30 69.02
C LEU A 1036 -8.32 -69.61 68.24
N LEU A 1037 -7.84 -69.67 66.99
CA LEU A 1037 -7.87 -70.88 66.17
C LEU A 1037 -7.01 -71.98 66.78
N ALA A 1038 -5.77 -71.69 67.20
CA ALA A 1038 -4.90 -72.66 67.87
C ALA A 1038 -5.52 -73.23 69.15
N ARG A 1039 -6.26 -72.40 69.92
CA ARG A 1039 -7.01 -72.87 71.09
C ARG A 1039 -8.18 -73.78 70.71
N ARG A 1040 -8.93 -73.45 69.66
CA ARG A 1040 -10.06 -74.28 69.18
C ARG A 1040 -9.60 -75.59 68.56
N GLU A 1041 -8.47 -75.59 67.86
CA GLU A 1041 -7.82 -76.81 67.36
C GLU A 1041 -7.41 -77.72 68.52
N ALA A 1042 -6.81 -77.18 69.60
CA ALA A 1042 -6.49 -77.96 70.79
C ALA A 1042 -7.74 -78.54 71.50
N GLU A 1043 -8.83 -77.77 71.57
CA GLU A 1043 -10.12 -78.25 72.12
C GLU A 1043 -10.76 -79.35 71.23
N LEU A 1044 -10.65 -79.22 69.90
CA LEU A 1044 -11.08 -80.23 68.93
C LEU A 1044 -10.27 -81.52 69.04
N ASP A 1045 -8.94 -81.41 69.20
CA ASP A 1045 -8.04 -82.56 69.36
C ASP A 1045 -8.37 -83.37 70.63
N VAL A 1046 -8.78 -82.68 71.71
CA VAL A 1046 -9.26 -83.32 72.94
C VAL A 1046 -10.61 -83.99 72.72
N ALA A 1047 -11.55 -83.30 72.05
CA ALA A 1047 -12.87 -83.86 71.75
C ALA A 1047 -12.80 -85.05 70.79
N GLU A 1048 -11.90 -85.05 69.80
CA GLU A 1048 -11.66 -86.17 68.88
C GLU A 1048 -11.06 -87.38 69.60
N ARG A 1049 -10.14 -87.17 70.56
CA ARG A 1049 -9.59 -88.25 71.39
C ARG A 1049 -10.65 -88.85 72.33
N GLU A 1050 -11.57 -88.02 72.86
CA GLU A 1050 -12.72 -88.52 73.64
C GLU A 1050 -13.72 -89.28 72.76
N LEU A 1051 -13.97 -88.82 71.53
CA LEU A 1051 -14.85 -89.47 70.55
C LEU A 1051 -14.25 -90.80 70.04
N ALA A 1052 -12.93 -90.88 69.90
CA ALA A 1052 -12.22 -92.11 69.55
C ALA A 1052 -12.35 -93.16 70.68
N ARG A 1053 -12.20 -92.75 71.94
CA ARG A 1053 -12.43 -93.62 73.12
C ARG A 1053 -13.87 -94.11 73.23
N THR A 1054 -14.86 -93.32 72.81
CA THR A 1054 -16.27 -93.76 72.79
C THR A 1054 -16.61 -94.65 71.59
N ARG A 1055 -15.83 -94.59 70.50
CA ARG A 1055 -16.00 -95.43 69.29
C ARG A 1055 -15.38 -96.83 69.41
N GLU A 1056 -14.34 -97.03 70.22
CA GLU A 1056 -13.78 -98.37 70.49
C GLU A 1056 -14.70 -99.29 71.33
N GLY A 1057 -15.79 -98.75 71.92
CA GLY A 1057 -16.73 -99.51 72.76
C GLY A 1057 -18.00 -100.05 72.06
N ARG A 1058 -18.24 -99.77 70.77
CA ARG A 1058 -19.43 -100.28 70.05
C ARG A 1058 -19.08 -100.74 68.64
N ASP A 1059 -18.85 -102.05 68.57
CA ASP A 1059 -18.54 -102.84 67.40
C ASP A 1059 -19.76 -103.10 66.49
N THR A 1060 -19.49 -103.19 65.20
CA THR A 1060 -20.31 -103.72 64.10
C THR A 1060 -21.66 -103.06 63.77
N ARG A 1061 -21.78 -102.48 62.54
CA ARG A 1061 -22.54 -103.06 61.40
C ARG A 1061 -22.86 -102.01 60.32
N HIS A 1062 -22.41 -102.34 59.10
CA HIS A 1062 -22.87 -101.90 57.78
C HIS A 1062 -22.34 -100.57 57.23
N ARG A 1063 -21.24 -100.69 56.47
CA ARG A 1063 -20.88 -99.82 55.33
C ARG A 1063 -21.55 -100.36 54.07
N TYR A 1064 -22.17 -99.48 53.29
CA TYR A 1064 -22.22 -99.49 51.81
C TYR A 1064 -22.57 -98.03 51.42
N ALA A 1065 -21.63 -97.19 50.96
CA ALA A 1065 -20.92 -97.16 49.67
C ALA A 1065 -21.84 -96.83 48.48
N GLY A 1066 -21.48 -95.78 47.73
CA GLY A 1066 -21.97 -95.53 46.36
C GLY A 1066 -22.76 -94.23 46.21
N ASN A 1067 -22.14 -93.06 46.12
CA ASN A 1067 -21.40 -92.48 44.99
C ASN A 1067 -22.26 -91.76 43.93
N VAL A 1068 -22.19 -90.43 43.99
CA VAL A 1068 -21.82 -89.48 42.92
C VAL A 1068 -22.50 -89.63 41.53
N GLY A 1069 -23.44 -88.74 41.24
CA GLY A 1069 -23.68 -88.16 39.90
C GLY A 1069 -23.31 -86.67 39.95
N LYS A 1070 -22.23 -86.23 39.29
CA LYS A 1070 -22.14 -85.77 37.88
C LYS A 1070 -23.08 -84.60 37.54
N GLY A 1071 -22.50 -83.39 37.49
CA GLY A 1071 -23.05 -82.20 36.85
C GLY A 1071 -21.91 -81.33 36.30
N GLU A 1072 -21.91 -81.20 34.97
CA GLU A 1072 -21.06 -80.48 34.00
C GLU A 1072 -20.10 -79.33 34.38
N PRO A 1073 -19.06 -79.11 33.54
CA PRO A 1073 -18.31 -77.86 33.43
C PRO A 1073 -18.88 -76.96 32.30
N ILE A 1074 -18.78 -75.62 32.40
CA ILE A 1074 -18.58 -74.73 31.23
C ILE A 1074 -18.17 -73.30 31.66
N ARG A 1075 -16.92 -72.98 31.26
CA ARG A 1075 -16.31 -71.75 30.72
C ARG A 1075 -16.74 -70.33 31.18
N ALA A 1076 -15.71 -69.65 31.69
CA ALA A 1076 -15.11 -68.39 31.20
C ALA A 1076 -15.91 -67.05 31.23
N ARG A 1077 -15.50 -66.22 32.21
CA ARG A 1077 -15.44 -64.74 32.19
C ARG A 1077 -14.19 -64.25 31.40
N PRO A 1078 -13.92 -62.95 31.16
CA PRO A 1078 -14.50 -61.74 31.79
C PRO A 1078 -14.78 -60.52 30.85
N ASN A 1079 -15.55 -59.54 31.34
CA ASN A 1079 -15.36 -58.14 30.92
C ASN A 1079 -15.87 -57.06 31.89
N SER A 1080 -15.26 -55.87 31.79
CA SER A 1080 -15.66 -54.51 32.23
C SER A 1080 -15.44 -54.11 33.72
N TRP A 1081 -14.87 -52.94 34.08
CA TRP A 1081 -14.99 -51.58 33.52
C TRP A 1081 -13.78 -50.65 33.79
N THR A 1082 -13.41 -49.78 32.82
CA THR A 1082 -12.97 -48.38 33.04
C THR A 1082 -13.18 -47.50 31.79
N ARG A 1083 -13.86 -46.35 32.00
CA ARG A 1083 -13.82 -44.99 31.35
C ARG A 1083 -13.90 -44.77 29.81
N PRO A 1084 -14.55 -43.66 29.37
CA PRO A 1084 -14.36 -43.01 28.06
C PRO A 1084 -13.37 -41.82 28.17
N PRO A 1085 -12.85 -41.22 27.07
CA PRO A 1085 -13.58 -40.21 26.27
C PRO A 1085 -13.24 -40.21 24.75
N ALA A 1086 -13.76 -39.20 24.06
CA ALA A 1086 -14.00 -39.07 22.63
C ALA A 1086 -12.82 -38.52 21.76
N ARG A 1087 -13.05 -38.67 20.43
CA ARG A 1087 -12.57 -37.89 19.25
C ARG A 1087 -11.12 -38.08 18.74
N ALA A 1088 -11.01 -38.66 17.53
CA ALA A 1088 -10.64 -37.95 16.28
C ALA A 1088 -10.65 -38.91 15.06
N ALA A 1089 -11.28 -38.46 13.96
CA ALA A 1089 -11.02 -38.82 12.55
C ALA A 1089 -10.56 -37.50 11.87
N PRO A 1090 -9.89 -37.45 10.68
CA PRO A 1090 -10.03 -38.28 9.47
C PRO A 1090 -8.67 -38.86 8.99
N GLY A 1091 -8.54 -39.79 8.04
CA GLY A 1091 -9.23 -39.95 6.76
C GLY A 1091 -8.31 -39.44 5.64
N GLN A 1092 -7.45 -40.32 5.12
CA GLN A 1092 -6.88 -40.27 3.77
C GLN A 1092 -6.92 -41.68 3.19
N THR A 1093 -7.60 -41.86 2.06
CA THR A 1093 -7.41 -42.97 1.13
C THR A 1093 -7.27 -42.39 -0.28
N PRO A 1094 -6.32 -42.89 -1.09
CA PRO A 1094 -6.17 -42.55 -2.51
C PRO A 1094 -6.91 -43.54 -3.42
N GLY A 1095 -7.21 -43.08 -4.64
CA GLY A 1095 -7.38 -43.86 -5.88
C GLY A 1095 -8.67 -44.68 -6.01
N GLU A 1096 -9.30 -44.85 -7.16
CA GLU A 1096 -9.03 -44.53 -8.56
C GLU A 1096 -10.32 -44.78 -9.36
N THR A 1097 -10.32 -44.35 -10.63
CA THR A 1097 -11.25 -44.65 -11.75
C THR A 1097 -12.43 -43.71 -11.99
N GLY A 1098 -12.38 -43.02 -13.15
CA GLY A 1098 -13.42 -42.17 -13.71
C GLY A 1098 -12.85 -41.00 -14.51
#